data_AF-A0A1A8AZ95-F1
#
_entry.id   AF-A0A1A8AZ95-F1
#
_cell.length_a   1.000
_cell.length_b   1.000
_cell.length_c   1.000
_cell.angle_alpha   90.00
_cell.angle_beta   90.00
_cell.angle_gamma   90.00
#
_symmetry.space_group_name_H-M   'P 1'
#
loop_
_entity.id
_entity.type
_entity.pdbx_description
1 polymer ?
#
loop_
_entity_poly.entity_id
_entity_poly.type
_entity_poly.pdbx_seq_one_letter_code
_entity_poly.pdbx_strand_id
1 'polypeptide(L)'
;MIFITVLFLLGEVGAFALQADCKPTCKIVNNKGPEGQCPISLTWVPQHTDEAYSEYITFKVWIKTGEFSEFTKITVLTGYEMIYKPFRKGDPHNQKNIWGIPCGWSRSDPYALIENGCLMAQAGRNISVSYITKSSSCTVYHKVADPKPDFSFSVNESSKTVTITVDPETEVFAGICYQKRAFSCSVSNQLTVVKSAVLNIPHMLPCVCIEVYYKHVDALRNKKCLFQNDSSIDVGAVWKTSEVVDGPSQIQWSYLCPAKDLNISASLCWKLHQHLCIPVLNSTLQKQQDNPITFDTSAVDKHPQMCVQFSIQGNHNISCRFQDEKPPWETSTEAGRRSIVVNLTSTIPAKFSAQLCVLTERRCTPMGPILSVTMAKNGGHKKIKLPISNVADKPCVQVWQSDPLKKGRRILCMDYMHKRRVLYLAALLIVAVLAALLGFFIYRTTKIGAAGVLIIQKPLLLVCSSSQSTHISAVCTLASVLQGELGATVHTSLWAKTSQRQAGNGAGVADLGPIPWLYGKWEAVRKTSGKILIVWSPEAKKTYKKRKLELANMDKHDKKKVGLTNANERMRDVMLEDLNLIGKGYKEKLTNVECFEDEDRSIEKELSAVIEPVFVAALASLEGALQDGKGKEVALVYFQGLCHSRDIPKAFRGVPHYCLPQDFSDLIQELAEMRGEMRGGEFRRSCWHRLLSKVMSMWLAHQLTQRLQTLFPHS
;
A
#
# COMPACT_ATOMS: atom_id res chain seq x y z
N MET A 1 -5.68 56.49 6.14
CA MET A 1 -6.56 56.55 4.96
C MET A 1 -7.16 57.96 4.77
N ILE A 2 -6.34 59.03 4.80
CA ILE A 2 -6.75 60.44 4.54
C ILE A 2 -5.64 61.24 3.79
N PHE A 3 -4.56 60.61 3.30
CA PHE A 3 -3.39 61.35 2.76
C PHE A 3 -3.02 61.05 1.29
N ILE A 4 -3.89 60.40 0.51
CA ILE A 4 -3.63 60.09 -0.93
C ILE A 4 -4.74 60.65 -1.84
N THR A 5 -5.46 61.67 -1.40
CA THR A 5 -6.54 62.29 -2.20
C THR A 5 -6.21 63.71 -2.67
N VAL A 6 -5.00 64.21 -2.40
CA VAL A 6 -4.57 65.58 -2.78
C VAL A 6 -3.64 65.59 -4.00
N LEU A 7 -3.08 64.44 -4.41
CA LEU A 7 -2.25 64.36 -5.62
C LEU A 7 -3.04 64.11 -6.93
N PHE A 8 -4.32 63.73 -6.87
CA PHE A 8 -5.14 63.53 -8.06
C PHE A 8 -5.81 64.80 -8.60
N LEU A 9 -5.80 65.91 -7.86
CA LEU A 9 -6.33 67.20 -8.32
C LEU A 9 -5.25 68.14 -8.88
N LEU A 10 -3.98 67.73 -8.87
CA LEU A 10 -2.87 68.49 -9.48
C LEU A 10 -2.36 67.83 -10.79
N GLY A 11 -2.88 66.66 -11.15
CA GLY A 11 -2.55 65.96 -12.41
C GLY A 11 -3.32 66.44 -13.63
N GLU A 12 -4.45 67.15 -13.47
CA GLU A 12 -5.21 67.74 -14.59
C GLU A 12 -4.67 69.12 -15.03
N VAL A 13 -3.64 69.65 -14.37
CA VAL A 13 -3.05 70.95 -14.71
C VAL A 13 -1.71 70.81 -15.44
N GLY A 14 -1.21 69.57 -15.60
CA GLY A 14 0.14 69.26 -16.09
C GLY A 14 0.33 69.11 -17.59
N ALA A 15 -0.69 69.29 -18.43
CA ALA A 15 -0.60 69.17 -19.89
C ALA A 15 -0.94 70.47 -20.66
N PHE A 16 -1.05 71.61 -19.97
CA PHE A 16 -1.29 72.92 -20.61
C PHE A 16 -0.02 73.77 -20.78
N ALA A 17 1.15 73.23 -20.45
CA ALA A 17 2.43 73.92 -20.62
C ALA A 17 3.08 73.51 -21.94
N LEU A 18 2.55 74.03 -23.06
CA LEU A 18 3.25 74.39 -24.32
C LEU A 18 2.24 74.65 -25.46
N GLN A 19 1.09 75.26 -25.19
CA GLN A 19 0.37 75.94 -26.27
C GLN A 19 1.01 77.31 -26.44
N ALA A 20 2.00 77.38 -27.34
CA ALA A 20 2.51 78.65 -27.85
C ALA A 20 1.31 79.55 -28.16
N ASP A 21 1.38 80.79 -27.69
CA ASP A 21 0.32 81.80 -27.66
C ASP A 21 -0.24 82.04 -29.08
N CYS A 22 -1.19 81.20 -29.49
CA CYS A 22 -1.50 81.06 -30.89
C CYS A 22 -2.59 82.03 -31.30
N LYS A 23 -2.15 83.26 -31.55
CA LYS A 23 -3.02 84.35 -31.96
C LYS A 23 -3.24 84.27 -33.47
N PRO A 24 -4.50 84.28 -33.94
CA PRO A 24 -4.78 84.39 -35.37
C PRO A 24 -4.17 85.68 -35.91
N THR A 25 -3.53 85.58 -37.07
CA THR A 25 -2.86 86.71 -37.72
C THR A 25 -3.72 87.27 -38.82
N CYS A 26 -3.62 88.59 -39.05
CA CYS A 26 -4.33 89.27 -40.12
C CYS A 26 -3.35 89.82 -41.15
N LYS A 27 -3.52 89.42 -42.42
CA LYS A 27 -2.73 89.90 -43.56
C LYS A 27 -3.66 90.50 -44.60
N ILE A 28 -3.22 91.57 -45.24
CA ILE A 28 -3.99 92.23 -46.29
C ILE A 28 -3.62 91.62 -47.65
N VAL A 29 -4.63 91.23 -48.44
CA VAL A 29 -4.46 90.45 -49.67
C VAL A 29 -5.37 90.93 -50.80
N ASN A 30 -4.89 90.80 -52.04
CA ASN A 30 -5.64 91.16 -53.25
C ASN A 30 -6.54 90.04 -53.79
N ASN A 31 -6.30 88.80 -53.38
CA ASN A 31 -7.05 87.67 -53.91
C ASN A 31 -8.42 87.53 -53.23
N LYS A 32 -9.46 87.37 -54.04
CA LYS A 32 -10.76 86.90 -53.56
C LYS A 32 -10.57 85.45 -53.14
N GLY A 33 -11.01 85.09 -51.94
CA GLY A 33 -10.87 83.74 -51.38
C GLY A 33 -11.54 82.65 -52.25
N PRO A 34 -11.70 81.42 -51.73
CA PRO A 34 -12.18 80.27 -52.52
C PRO A 34 -13.43 80.58 -53.36
N GLU A 35 -13.48 80.09 -54.60
CA GLU A 35 -14.60 80.29 -55.52
C GLU A 35 -15.87 79.58 -55.01
N GLY A 36 -16.65 80.28 -54.20
CA GLY A 36 -17.88 79.79 -53.58
C GLY A 36 -18.56 80.86 -52.71
N GLN A 37 -19.79 80.59 -52.24
CA GLN A 37 -20.56 81.50 -51.37
C GLN A 37 -19.97 81.67 -49.96
N CYS A 38 -19.05 80.81 -49.54
CA CYS A 38 -18.46 80.84 -48.20
C CYS A 38 -17.01 81.32 -48.20
N PRO A 39 -16.64 82.38 -47.45
CA PRO A 39 -15.28 82.91 -47.42
C PRO A 39 -14.36 82.18 -46.44
N ILE A 40 -14.60 80.89 -46.18
CA ILE A 40 -13.86 80.07 -45.20
C ILE A 40 -13.17 78.92 -45.93
N SER A 41 -11.88 78.72 -45.65
CA SER A 41 -11.13 77.52 -46.06
C SER A 41 -10.55 76.85 -44.82
N LEU A 42 -10.73 75.53 -44.73
CA LEU A 42 -10.13 74.69 -43.70
C LEU A 42 -9.11 73.76 -44.33
N THR A 43 -7.95 73.63 -43.70
CA THR A 43 -6.89 72.67 -44.04
C THR A 43 -6.41 72.02 -42.76
N TRP A 44 -6.03 70.75 -42.80
CA TRP A 44 -5.62 70.02 -41.61
C TRP A 44 -4.42 69.12 -41.90
N VAL A 45 -3.59 68.94 -40.89
CA VAL A 45 -2.42 68.05 -40.92
C VAL A 45 -2.55 67.05 -39.79
N PRO A 46 -2.53 65.73 -40.07
CA PRO A 46 -2.52 64.70 -39.04
C PRO A 46 -1.27 64.81 -38.17
N GLN A 47 -1.43 64.64 -36.86
CA GLN A 47 -0.34 64.54 -35.92
C GLN A 47 -0.45 63.21 -35.16
N HIS A 48 0.61 62.42 -35.26
CA HIS A 48 0.74 61.16 -34.54
C HIS A 48 1.65 61.38 -33.33
N THR A 49 1.06 61.58 -32.15
CA THR A 49 1.80 61.53 -30.88
C THR A 49 1.53 60.21 -30.16
N ASP A 50 2.43 59.81 -29.26
CA ASP A 50 2.23 58.64 -28.40
C ASP A 50 1.08 58.84 -27.38
N GLU A 51 0.56 60.07 -27.25
CA GLU A 51 -0.50 60.41 -26.30
C GLU A 51 -1.89 60.30 -26.93
N ALA A 52 -2.13 60.90 -28.11
CA ALA A 52 -3.44 60.86 -28.78
C ALA A 52 -3.31 61.14 -30.29
N TYR A 53 -4.21 60.60 -31.10
CA TYR A 53 -4.38 61.09 -32.48
C TYR A 53 -5.07 62.45 -32.45
N SER A 54 -4.45 63.44 -33.09
CA SER A 54 -4.99 64.78 -33.26
C SER A 54 -4.72 65.31 -34.66
N GLU A 55 -5.52 66.28 -35.09
CA GLU A 55 -5.29 67.02 -36.32
C GLU A 55 -5.03 68.48 -35.98
N TYR A 56 -3.97 69.05 -36.56
CA TYR A 56 -3.74 70.48 -36.57
C TYR A 56 -4.54 71.12 -37.68
N ILE A 57 -5.55 71.91 -37.30
CA ILE A 57 -6.45 72.56 -38.21
C ILE A 57 -6.04 74.01 -38.36
N THR A 58 -5.89 74.39 -39.62
CA THR A 58 -5.65 75.75 -40.05
C THR A 58 -6.91 76.26 -40.72
N PHE A 59 -7.49 77.34 -40.20
CA PHE A 59 -8.58 78.04 -40.86
C PHE A 59 -8.07 79.33 -41.50
N LYS A 60 -8.66 79.65 -42.65
CA LYS A 60 -8.46 80.89 -43.39
C LYS A 60 -9.81 81.52 -43.65
N VAL A 61 -10.00 82.76 -43.22
CA VAL A 61 -11.23 83.53 -43.46
C VAL A 61 -10.89 84.81 -44.22
N TRP A 62 -11.53 85.02 -45.37
CA TRP A 62 -11.37 86.23 -46.18
C TRP A 62 -12.50 87.21 -45.87
N ILE A 63 -12.14 88.39 -45.37
CA ILE A 63 -13.11 89.43 -44.99
C ILE A 63 -12.89 90.63 -45.89
N LYS A 64 -13.96 91.22 -46.44
CA LYS A 64 -13.85 92.49 -47.17
C LYS A 64 -13.51 93.61 -46.18
N THR A 65 -12.56 94.48 -46.51
CA THR A 65 -12.12 95.58 -45.61
C THR A 65 -13.24 96.59 -45.29
N GLY A 66 -14.29 96.65 -46.11
CA GLY A 66 -15.51 97.43 -45.87
C GLY A 66 -16.52 96.80 -44.89
N GLU A 67 -16.35 95.53 -44.53
CA GLU A 67 -17.26 94.76 -43.64
C GLU A 67 -16.71 94.61 -42.21
N PHE A 68 -15.68 95.38 -41.85
CA PHE A 68 -15.26 95.54 -40.45
C PHE A 68 -16.33 96.33 -39.68
N SER A 69 -17.27 95.62 -39.08
CA SER A 69 -18.39 96.15 -38.30
C SER A 69 -18.46 95.45 -36.93
N GLU A 70 -19.13 96.06 -35.94
CA GLU A 70 -19.34 95.45 -34.62
C GLU A 70 -20.02 94.07 -34.68
N PHE A 71 -20.74 93.79 -35.76
CA PHE A 71 -21.48 92.56 -36.00
C PHE A 71 -20.64 91.43 -36.61
N THR A 72 -19.43 91.74 -37.09
CA THR A 72 -18.57 90.75 -37.75
C THR A 72 -17.82 89.92 -36.70
N LYS A 73 -18.14 88.63 -36.63
CA LYS A 73 -17.52 87.69 -35.69
C LYS A 73 -17.17 86.38 -36.37
N ILE A 74 -16.04 85.81 -35.97
CA ILE A 74 -15.65 84.44 -36.34
C ILE A 74 -15.80 83.59 -35.09
N THR A 75 -16.63 82.57 -35.16
CA THR A 75 -16.83 81.60 -34.08
C THR A 75 -16.17 80.28 -34.48
N VAL A 76 -15.34 79.73 -33.59
CA VAL A 76 -14.68 78.43 -33.75
C VAL A 76 -15.11 77.52 -32.61
N LEU A 77 -15.67 76.36 -32.94
CA LEU A 77 -16.08 75.34 -31.97
C LEU A 77 -15.22 74.09 -32.14
N THR A 78 -14.39 73.77 -31.15
CA THR A 78 -13.54 72.56 -31.10
C THR A 78 -13.79 71.68 -29.87
N GLY A 79 -14.74 72.09 -29.02
CA GLY A 79 -15.02 71.55 -27.69
C GLY A 79 -15.37 72.65 -26.69
N TYR A 80 -14.83 73.85 -26.93
CA TYR A 80 -15.20 75.12 -26.34
C TYR A 80 -15.38 76.16 -27.45
N GLU A 81 -16.18 77.20 -27.19
CA GLU A 81 -16.45 78.26 -28.17
C GLU A 81 -15.41 79.38 -28.08
N MET A 82 -14.72 79.63 -29.19
CA MET A 82 -13.80 80.77 -29.34
C MET A 82 -14.41 81.79 -30.29
N ILE A 83 -14.48 83.06 -29.85
CA ILE A 83 -15.03 84.16 -30.65
C ILE A 83 -13.92 85.17 -30.92
N TYR A 84 -13.62 85.34 -32.20
CA TYR A 84 -12.66 86.31 -32.70
C TYR A 84 -13.38 87.47 -33.38
N LYS A 85 -12.93 88.70 -33.09
CA LYS A 85 -13.42 89.92 -33.74
C LYS A 85 -12.28 90.67 -34.41
N PRO A 86 -12.30 90.84 -35.74
CA PRO A 86 -11.34 91.70 -36.41
C PRO A 86 -11.66 93.17 -36.17
N PHE A 87 -10.66 93.97 -35.85
CA PHE A 87 -10.79 95.42 -35.66
C PHE A 87 -9.64 96.16 -36.35
N ARG A 88 -9.83 97.46 -36.62
CA ARG A 88 -8.82 98.26 -37.31
C ARG A 88 -7.69 98.63 -36.36
N LYS A 89 -6.45 98.47 -36.83
CA LYS A 89 -5.25 98.80 -36.05
C LYS A 89 -5.25 100.29 -35.69
N GLY A 90 -5.53 100.62 -34.42
CA GLY A 90 -5.66 102.00 -33.92
C GLY A 90 -6.95 102.25 -33.10
N ASP A 91 -7.97 101.40 -33.21
CA ASP A 91 -9.20 101.53 -32.43
C ASP A 91 -9.03 101.01 -30.99
N PRO A 92 -9.62 101.66 -29.97
CA PRO A 92 -9.54 101.21 -28.58
C PRO A 92 -10.33 99.91 -28.39
N HIS A 93 -9.62 98.78 -28.22
CA HIS A 93 -10.26 97.50 -27.94
C HIS A 93 -10.45 97.31 -26.43
N ASN A 94 -11.70 97.42 -25.94
CA ASN A 94 -12.01 97.21 -24.52
C ASN A 94 -13.22 96.29 -24.34
N GLN A 95 -13.03 94.98 -24.51
CA GLN A 95 -14.02 93.97 -24.15
C GLN A 95 -13.31 92.76 -23.52
N LYS A 96 -13.69 92.42 -22.27
CA LYS A 96 -13.27 91.18 -21.60
C LYS A 96 -13.94 89.99 -22.32
N ASN A 97 -13.17 88.93 -22.58
CA ASN A 97 -13.57 87.65 -23.19
C ASN A 97 -13.72 87.59 -24.72
N ILE A 98 -13.32 88.62 -25.47
CA ILE A 98 -13.27 88.57 -26.95
C ILE A 98 -11.83 88.79 -27.41
N TRP A 99 -11.34 87.90 -28.27
CA TRP A 99 -10.00 88.00 -28.84
C TRP A 99 -10.05 88.93 -30.04
N GLY A 100 -9.62 90.17 -29.83
CA GLY A 100 -9.49 91.16 -30.89
C GLY A 100 -8.32 90.83 -31.82
N ILE A 101 -8.54 90.86 -33.12
CA ILE A 101 -7.50 90.69 -34.14
C ILE A 101 -7.25 92.04 -34.82
N PRO A 102 -6.10 92.69 -34.60
CA PRO A 102 -5.77 93.94 -35.26
C PRO A 102 -5.44 93.70 -36.73
N CYS A 103 -6.25 94.25 -37.62
CA CYS A 103 -6.04 94.23 -39.06
C CYS A 103 -5.58 95.60 -39.56
N GLY A 104 -4.60 95.61 -40.47
CA GLY A 104 -4.22 96.82 -41.20
C GLY A 104 -5.32 97.27 -42.16
N TRP A 105 -5.20 98.47 -42.72
CA TRP A 105 -6.06 98.95 -43.80
C TRP A 105 -5.20 99.25 -45.02
N SER A 106 -5.60 98.76 -46.19
CA SER A 106 -5.07 99.22 -47.49
C SER A 106 -6.21 99.64 -48.43
N ARG A 107 -6.00 100.69 -49.25
CA ARG A 107 -6.94 101.09 -50.31
C ARG A 107 -6.72 100.30 -51.60
N SER A 108 -5.51 99.77 -51.81
CA SER A 108 -5.19 98.92 -52.97
C SER A 108 -5.71 97.50 -52.81
N ASP A 109 -5.92 97.04 -51.57
CA ASP A 109 -6.22 95.65 -51.28
C ASP A 109 -7.62 95.48 -50.64
N PRO A 110 -8.57 94.81 -51.30
CA PRO A 110 -9.95 94.76 -50.87
C PRO A 110 -10.26 93.73 -49.76
N TYR A 111 -9.35 92.78 -49.48
CA TYR A 111 -9.59 91.69 -48.54
C TYR A 111 -8.54 91.61 -47.41
N ALA A 112 -9.00 91.22 -46.23
CA ALA A 112 -8.19 90.82 -45.10
C ALA A 112 -8.30 89.30 -44.90
N LEU A 113 -7.16 88.63 -44.91
CA LEU A 113 -7.01 87.20 -44.63
C LEU A 113 -6.69 87.01 -43.15
N ILE A 114 -7.59 86.35 -42.44
CA ILE A 114 -7.37 85.89 -41.08
C ILE A 114 -6.98 84.42 -41.12
N GLU A 115 -5.79 84.12 -40.64
CA GLU A 115 -5.23 82.77 -40.63
C GLU A 115 -4.85 82.37 -39.20
N ASN A 116 -5.26 81.17 -38.80
CA ASN A 116 -4.82 80.54 -37.56
C ASN A 116 -4.17 79.20 -37.87
N GLY A 117 -2.97 78.94 -37.34
CA GLY A 117 -2.12 77.80 -37.73
C GLY A 117 -1.92 76.71 -36.67
N CYS A 118 -2.77 76.61 -35.64
CA CYS A 118 -2.44 75.79 -34.46
C CYS A 118 -3.66 75.21 -33.70
N LEU A 119 -4.83 75.14 -34.33
CA LEU A 119 -5.97 74.53 -33.64
C LEU A 119 -5.76 73.03 -33.60
N MET A 120 -5.38 72.50 -32.44
CA MET A 120 -5.33 71.07 -32.24
C MET A 120 -6.73 70.56 -31.92
N ALA A 121 -7.16 69.49 -32.59
CA ALA A 121 -8.39 68.81 -32.25
C ALA A 121 -8.23 67.30 -32.18
N GLN A 122 -8.90 66.71 -31.19
CA GLN A 122 -8.83 65.28 -30.89
C GLN A 122 -9.63 64.44 -31.89
N ALA A 123 -9.23 63.19 -32.07
CA ALA A 123 -9.90 62.17 -32.87
C ALA A 123 -11.43 62.16 -32.66
N GLY A 124 -12.20 62.02 -33.75
CA GLY A 124 -13.66 61.86 -33.71
C GLY A 124 -14.47 63.11 -33.34
N ARG A 125 -13.83 64.23 -33.00
CA ARG A 125 -14.51 65.51 -32.71
C ARG A 125 -15.03 66.18 -33.98
N ASN A 126 -16.18 66.83 -33.87
CA ASN A 126 -16.71 67.71 -34.90
C ASN A 126 -16.31 69.15 -34.61
N ILE A 127 -15.79 69.83 -35.63
CA ILE A 127 -15.29 71.19 -35.55
C ILE A 127 -16.07 72.02 -36.52
N SER A 128 -16.47 73.21 -36.08
CA SER A 128 -17.16 74.15 -36.94
C SER A 128 -16.54 75.52 -36.85
N VAL A 129 -16.26 76.11 -38.01
CA VAL A 129 -15.85 77.50 -38.13
C VAL A 129 -16.98 78.27 -38.80
N SER A 130 -17.51 79.26 -38.09
CA SER A 130 -18.61 80.10 -38.53
C SER A 130 -18.12 81.53 -38.71
N TYR A 131 -18.41 82.11 -39.87
CA TYR A 131 -18.25 83.53 -40.16
C TYR A 131 -19.64 84.17 -40.17
N ILE A 132 -19.86 85.16 -39.31
CA ILE A 132 -21.15 85.82 -39.14
C ILE A 132 -20.98 87.32 -39.34
N THR A 133 -21.79 87.89 -40.23
CA THR A 133 -21.90 89.33 -40.52
C THR A 133 -23.34 89.80 -40.34
N LYS A 134 -23.60 91.10 -40.57
CA LYS A 134 -24.96 91.67 -40.50
C LYS A 134 -25.93 91.08 -41.54
N SER A 135 -25.43 90.64 -42.69
CA SER A 135 -26.25 90.23 -43.85
C SER A 135 -26.03 88.80 -44.30
N SER A 136 -25.03 88.09 -43.76
CA SER A 136 -24.73 86.70 -44.14
C SER A 136 -24.04 85.94 -43.02
N SER A 137 -24.34 84.65 -42.90
CA SER A 137 -23.58 83.71 -42.08
C SER A 137 -23.16 82.51 -42.92
N CYS A 138 -21.95 82.05 -42.72
CA CYS A 138 -21.47 80.81 -43.31
C CYS A 138 -20.77 79.96 -42.25
N THR A 139 -21.04 78.66 -42.23
CA THR A 139 -20.36 77.71 -41.35
C THR A 139 -19.79 76.56 -42.16
N VAL A 140 -18.53 76.22 -41.91
CA VAL A 140 -17.86 75.03 -42.46
C VAL A 140 -17.59 74.05 -41.33
N TYR A 141 -17.89 72.78 -41.58
CA TYR A 141 -17.71 71.69 -40.62
C TYR A 141 -16.57 70.77 -41.06
N HIS A 142 -15.80 70.28 -40.09
CA HIS A 142 -14.81 69.22 -40.27
C HIS A 142 -14.95 68.18 -39.17
N LYS A 143 -14.94 66.90 -39.53
CA LYS A 143 -14.92 65.80 -38.56
C LYS A 143 -13.51 65.23 -38.55
N VAL A 144 -12.82 65.35 -37.41
CA VAL A 144 -11.48 64.81 -37.22
C VAL A 144 -11.53 63.30 -37.40
N ALA A 145 -10.60 62.75 -38.17
CA ALA A 145 -10.53 61.31 -38.35
C ALA A 145 -10.32 60.59 -37.01
N ASP A 146 -10.82 59.38 -36.89
CA ASP A 146 -10.52 58.48 -35.78
C ASP A 146 -9.94 57.19 -36.39
N PRO A 147 -8.62 57.20 -36.68
CA PRO A 147 -8.00 56.16 -37.48
C PRO A 147 -7.95 54.85 -36.71
N LYS A 148 -8.16 53.76 -37.45
CA LYS A 148 -8.17 52.41 -36.93
C LYS A 148 -7.24 51.55 -37.80
N PRO A 149 -6.31 50.79 -37.21
CA PRO A 149 -5.37 50.01 -37.99
C PRO A 149 -6.09 48.86 -38.68
N ASP A 150 -5.91 48.71 -39.99
CA ASP A 150 -6.31 47.49 -40.68
C ASP A 150 -5.20 46.43 -40.58
N PHE A 151 -5.61 45.17 -40.53
CA PHE A 151 -4.69 44.05 -40.37
C PHE A 151 -5.27 42.78 -41.00
N SER A 152 -4.38 41.90 -41.46
CA SER A 152 -4.72 40.54 -41.87
C SER A 152 -4.12 39.52 -40.90
N PHE A 153 -4.68 38.31 -40.88
CA PHE A 153 -4.19 37.24 -40.03
C PHE A 153 -4.26 35.89 -40.73
N SER A 154 -3.36 34.98 -40.34
CA SER A 154 -3.36 33.58 -40.76
C SER A 154 -3.21 32.67 -39.55
N VAL A 155 -4.09 31.67 -39.44
CA VAL A 155 -4.12 30.73 -38.30
C VAL A 155 -3.39 29.44 -38.67
N ASN A 156 -2.53 28.97 -37.78
CA ASN A 156 -1.97 27.63 -37.83
C ASN A 156 -2.56 26.80 -36.69
N GLU A 157 -3.46 25.87 -37.04
CA GLU A 157 -4.19 25.04 -36.09
C GLU A 157 -3.29 24.03 -35.37
N SER A 158 -2.28 23.49 -36.07
CA SER A 158 -1.40 22.46 -35.51
C SER A 158 -0.47 23.00 -34.42
N SER A 159 0.09 24.20 -34.63
CA SER A 159 0.92 24.89 -33.64
C SER A 159 0.13 25.73 -32.65
N LYS A 160 -1.18 25.87 -32.86
CA LYS A 160 -2.08 26.76 -32.09
C LYS A 160 -1.63 28.22 -32.07
N THR A 161 -1.12 28.72 -33.19
CA THR A 161 -0.60 30.08 -33.30
C THR A 161 -1.32 30.88 -34.38
N VAL A 162 -1.39 32.19 -34.21
CA VAL A 162 -1.88 33.13 -35.22
C VAL A 162 -0.78 34.10 -35.61
N THR A 163 -0.58 34.27 -36.92
CA THR A 163 0.32 35.28 -37.47
C THR A 163 -0.50 36.50 -37.85
N ILE A 164 -0.11 37.66 -37.34
CA ILE A 164 -0.75 38.96 -37.60
C ILE A 164 0.18 39.78 -38.48
N THR A 165 -0.36 40.31 -39.56
CA THR A 165 0.33 41.22 -40.48
C THR A 165 -0.37 42.57 -40.49
N VAL A 166 0.41 43.60 -40.20
CA VAL A 166 0.01 45.02 -40.16
C VAL A 166 0.91 45.77 -41.15
N ASP A 167 0.49 46.97 -41.55
CA ASP A 167 1.31 47.85 -42.38
C ASP A 167 2.71 48.06 -41.75
N PRO A 168 3.81 47.79 -42.47
CA PRO A 168 5.18 47.83 -41.94
C PRO A 168 5.63 49.19 -41.38
N GLU A 169 4.94 50.28 -41.74
CA GLU A 169 5.32 51.63 -41.33
C GLU A 169 4.82 52.02 -39.93
N THR A 170 3.85 51.29 -39.34
CA THR A 170 3.26 51.65 -38.04
C THR A 170 3.35 50.53 -37.01
N GLU A 171 3.86 50.87 -35.82
CA GLU A 171 3.88 49.96 -34.68
C GLU A 171 2.55 50.01 -33.93
N VAL A 172 1.88 48.87 -33.80
CA VAL A 172 0.57 48.74 -33.15
C VAL A 172 0.63 47.78 -31.97
N PHE A 173 -0.31 47.93 -31.04
CA PHE A 173 -0.59 46.90 -30.05
C PHE A 173 -1.50 45.84 -30.65
N ALA A 174 -1.08 44.58 -30.54
CA ALA A 174 -1.87 43.42 -30.93
C ALA A 174 -2.01 42.44 -29.76
N GLY A 175 -3.20 41.90 -29.58
CA GLY A 175 -3.50 40.92 -28.53
C GLY A 175 -4.64 39.97 -28.92
N ILE A 176 -4.71 38.85 -28.20
CA ILE A 176 -5.79 37.86 -28.33
C ILE A 176 -6.75 38.04 -27.15
N CYS A 177 -8.05 37.99 -27.44
CA CYS A 177 -9.08 38.04 -26.42
C CYS A 177 -10.25 37.10 -26.70
N TYR A 178 -10.99 36.75 -25.64
CA TYR A 178 -12.19 35.92 -25.73
C TYR A 178 -13.44 36.80 -25.63
N GLN A 179 -14.24 36.80 -26.69
CA GLN A 179 -15.44 37.63 -26.80
C GLN A 179 -16.63 36.95 -26.09
N LYS A 180 -16.96 37.40 -24.88
CA LYS A 180 -18.16 36.94 -24.15
C LYS A 180 -19.43 37.71 -24.54
N ARG A 181 -19.29 39.00 -24.83
CA ARG A 181 -20.38 39.91 -25.27
C ARG A 181 -19.89 40.74 -26.45
N ALA A 182 -20.81 41.35 -27.21
CA ALA A 182 -20.49 42.10 -28.42
C ALA A 182 -19.38 43.16 -28.25
N PHE A 183 -19.28 43.76 -27.06
CA PHE A 183 -18.41 44.92 -26.77
C PHE A 183 -17.28 44.67 -25.77
N SER A 184 -17.23 43.54 -25.07
CA SER A 184 -16.22 43.30 -24.04
C SER A 184 -15.41 42.03 -24.29
N CYS A 185 -14.10 42.21 -24.37
CA CYS A 185 -13.12 41.15 -24.41
C CYS A 185 -12.56 40.96 -23.00
N SER A 186 -12.70 39.74 -22.46
CA SER A 186 -12.12 39.42 -21.16
C SER A 186 -10.76 38.76 -21.38
N VAL A 187 -9.71 39.42 -20.87
CA VAL A 187 -8.32 38.95 -20.76
C VAL A 187 -7.53 39.01 -22.08
N SER A 188 -6.58 39.95 -22.14
CA SER A 188 -5.53 40.05 -23.17
C SER A 188 -4.19 39.77 -22.48
N ASN A 189 -3.65 38.55 -22.64
CA ASN A 189 -2.47 38.12 -21.89
C ASN A 189 -1.14 38.42 -22.60
N GLN A 190 -1.16 38.92 -23.84
CA GLN A 190 0.05 39.23 -24.60
C GLN A 190 -0.23 40.41 -25.54
N LEU A 191 -0.18 41.62 -24.99
CA LEU A 191 -0.08 42.82 -25.81
C LEU A 191 1.37 42.97 -26.24
N THR A 192 1.62 42.71 -27.52
CA THR A 192 2.95 42.89 -28.09
C THR A 192 2.89 44.11 -29.02
N VAL A 193 3.97 44.90 -29.05
CA VAL A 193 4.17 45.95 -30.05
C VAL A 193 4.74 45.29 -31.28
N VAL A 194 4.06 45.39 -32.43
CA VAL A 194 4.41 44.53 -33.56
C VAL A 194 4.19 45.18 -34.93
N LYS A 195 5.13 44.91 -35.85
CA LYS A 195 4.96 45.04 -37.32
C LYS A 195 4.40 43.75 -37.94
N SER A 196 4.91 42.59 -37.50
CA SER A 196 4.37 41.25 -37.80
C SER A 196 4.64 40.28 -36.62
N ALA A 197 3.59 39.64 -36.07
CA ALA A 197 3.68 38.87 -34.81
C ALA A 197 3.14 37.47 -35.00
N VAL A 198 3.75 36.52 -34.30
CA VAL A 198 3.17 35.21 -34.06
C VAL A 198 2.71 35.17 -32.60
N LEU A 199 1.39 35.16 -32.39
CA LEU A 199 0.79 35.05 -31.07
C LEU A 199 0.34 33.60 -30.82
N ASN A 200 0.48 33.15 -29.59
CA ASN A 200 0.05 31.81 -29.19
C ASN A 200 -1.41 31.83 -28.69
N ILE A 201 -2.22 30.87 -29.11
CA ILE A 201 -3.63 30.75 -28.73
C ILE A 201 -3.75 29.73 -27.59
N PRO A 202 -4.03 30.16 -26.34
CA PRO A 202 -4.10 29.24 -25.20
C PRO A 202 -5.20 28.18 -25.36
N HIS A 203 -6.37 28.60 -25.83
CA HIS A 203 -7.54 27.76 -26.02
C HIS A 203 -8.21 28.09 -27.36
N MET A 204 -8.25 27.12 -28.28
CA MET A 204 -8.96 27.23 -29.56
C MET A 204 -10.46 27.13 -29.31
N LEU A 205 -11.13 28.28 -29.15
CA LEU A 205 -12.57 28.37 -28.90
C LEU A 205 -13.25 29.27 -29.96
N PRO A 206 -14.56 29.10 -30.23
CA PRO A 206 -15.26 29.87 -31.26
C PRO A 206 -15.26 31.40 -31.03
N CYS A 207 -15.13 31.84 -29.78
CA CYS A 207 -15.16 33.26 -29.43
C CYS A 207 -13.78 33.93 -29.38
N VAL A 208 -12.73 33.28 -29.90
CA VAL A 208 -11.38 33.86 -29.97
C VAL A 208 -11.34 34.95 -31.03
N CYS A 209 -10.94 36.14 -30.63
CA CYS A 209 -10.76 37.29 -31.50
C CYS A 209 -9.41 37.95 -31.27
N ILE A 210 -8.91 38.60 -32.32
CA ILE A 210 -7.71 39.43 -32.28
C ILE A 210 -8.17 40.87 -32.14
N GLU A 211 -7.59 41.60 -31.19
CA GLU A 211 -7.70 43.05 -31.12
C GLU A 211 -6.38 43.72 -31.51
N VAL A 212 -6.46 44.75 -32.36
CA VAL A 212 -5.32 45.55 -32.81
C VAL A 212 -5.68 47.03 -32.72
N TYR A 213 -4.80 47.84 -32.14
CA TYR A 213 -4.99 49.27 -31.96
C TYR A 213 -3.66 50.03 -31.93
N TYR A 214 -3.68 51.33 -32.23
CA TYR A 214 -2.49 52.18 -32.18
C TYR A 214 -2.01 52.41 -30.75
N LYS A 215 -0.76 52.85 -30.58
CA LYS A 215 -0.16 53.00 -29.25
C LYS A 215 -0.73 54.14 -28.40
N HIS A 216 -1.37 55.11 -29.03
CA HIS A 216 -1.87 56.28 -28.34
C HIS A 216 -3.06 55.95 -27.43
N VAL A 217 -3.29 56.82 -26.44
CA VAL A 217 -4.37 56.68 -25.47
C VAL A 217 -5.71 56.78 -26.19
N ASP A 218 -6.67 55.96 -25.77
CA ASP A 218 -8.02 55.88 -26.35
C ASP A 218 -8.10 55.53 -27.85
N ALA A 219 -7.05 54.93 -28.43
CA ALA A 219 -7.06 54.47 -29.81
C ALA A 219 -8.22 53.51 -30.12
N LEU A 220 -8.87 53.71 -31.27
CA LEU A 220 -9.96 52.86 -31.71
C LEU A 220 -9.47 51.42 -32.02
N ARG A 221 -10.11 50.43 -31.41
CA ARG A 221 -9.72 49.02 -31.54
C ARG A 221 -10.34 48.36 -32.77
N ASN A 222 -9.50 47.75 -33.62
CA ASN A 222 -9.93 46.82 -34.65
C ASN A 222 -10.03 45.41 -34.10
N LYS A 223 -11.19 44.77 -34.24
CA LYS A 223 -11.41 43.40 -33.79
C LYS A 223 -11.84 42.51 -34.95
N LYS A 224 -11.15 41.39 -35.14
CA LYS A 224 -11.53 40.33 -36.09
C LYS A 224 -11.50 38.97 -35.37
N CYS A 225 -12.52 38.15 -35.55
CA CYS A 225 -12.64 36.85 -34.88
C CYS A 225 -12.21 35.71 -35.79
N LEU A 226 -11.50 34.73 -35.22
CA LEU A 226 -10.81 33.69 -36.00
C LEU A 226 -11.78 32.69 -36.64
N PHE A 227 -12.80 32.26 -35.89
CA PHE A 227 -13.66 31.11 -36.22
C PHE A 227 -15.11 31.51 -36.47
N GLN A 228 -15.34 32.65 -37.14
CA GLN A 228 -16.69 33.19 -37.31
C GLN A 228 -17.63 32.26 -38.12
N ASN A 229 -17.06 31.38 -38.97
CA ASN A 229 -17.79 30.44 -39.82
C ASN A 229 -17.48 28.95 -39.52
N ASP A 230 -16.45 28.63 -38.73
CA ASP A 230 -16.10 27.25 -38.37
C ASP A 230 -16.69 26.88 -37.01
N SER A 231 -17.68 25.98 -37.06
CA SER A 231 -18.45 25.54 -35.89
C SER A 231 -17.82 24.36 -35.14
N SER A 232 -16.61 23.92 -35.50
CA SER A 232 -15.94 22.81 -34.81
C SER A 232 -15.45 23.25 -33.43
N ILE A 233 -16.22 22.92 -32.40
CA ILE A 233 -15.90 23.21 -31.00
C ILE A 233 -14.91 22.16 -30.47
N ASP A 234 -13.70 22.58 -30.07
CA ASP A 234 -12.79 21.72 -29.30
C ASP A 234 -13.36 21.49 -27.89
N VAL A 235 -14.02 20.34 -27.70
CA VAL A 235 -14.60 19.93 -26.41
C VAL A 235 -13.54 19.86 -25.30
N GLY A 236 -12.28 19.54 -25.63
CA GLY A 236 -11.18 19.53 -24.68
C GLY A 236 -10.84 20.93 -24.15
N ALA A 237 -10.83 21.94 -25.02
CA ALA A 237 -10.65 23.34 -24.63
C ALA A 237 -11.82 23.87 -23.80
N VAL A 238 -13.06 23.44 -24.10
CA VAL A 238 -14.25 23.79 -23.29
C VAL A 238 -14.10 23.28 -21.86
N TRP A 239 -13.70 22.03 -21.65
CA TRP A 239 -13.53 21.50 -20.29
C TRP A 239 -12.43 22.22 -19.49
N LYS A 240 -11.29 22.52 -20.11
CA LYS A 240 -10.18 23.25 -19.45
C LYS A 240 -10.56 24.65 -18.99
N THR A 241 -11.49 25.27 -19.70
CA THR A 241 -11.94 26.65 -19.46
C THR A 241 -13.28 26.71 -18.75
N SER A 242 -13.81 25.55 -18.34
CA SER A 242 -15.08 25.44 -17.63
C SER A 242 -14.91 25.66 -16.13
N GLU A 243 -15.88 26.35 -15.55
CA GLU A 243 -15.97 26.65 -14.13
C GLU A 243 -17.36 26.26 -13.63
N VAL A 244 -17.37 25.61 -12.46
CA VAL A 244 -18.58 25.16 -11.77
C VAL A 244 -18.68 25.85 -10.43
N VAL A 245 -19.70 26.69 -10.31
CA VAL A 245 -20.00 27.48 -9.11
C VAL A 245 -21.24 26.90 -8.44
N ASP A 246 -21.12 26.60 -7.16
CA ASP A 246 -22.18 26.00 -6.37
C ASP A 246 -23.06 27.09 -5.74
N GLY A 247 -24.38 26.99 -5.96
CA GLY A 247 -25.40 27.76 -5.27
C GLY A 247 -26.20 26.88 -4.29
N PRO A 248 -27.13 27.46 -3.50
CA PRO A 248 -27.84 26.74 -2.45
C PRO A 248 -28.71 25.57 -2.95
N SER A 249 -29.39 25.77 -4.09
CA SER A 249 -30.27 24.78 -4.73
C SER A 249 -30.04 24.67 -6.24
N GLN A 250 -28.91 25.18 -6.71
CA GLN A 250 -28.57 25.21 -8.14
C GLN A 250 -27.06 25.09 -8.31
N ILE A 251 -26.64 24.50 -9.42
CA ILE A 251 -25.24 24.51 -9.84
C ILE A 251 -25.14 25.32 -11.12
N GLN A 252 -24.27 26.32 -11.11
CA GLN A 252 -23.98 27.14 -12.25
C GLN A 252 -22.75 26.60 -12.96
N TRP A 253 -22.89 26.30 -14.24
CA TRP A 253 -21.81 25.91 -15.12
C TRP A 253 -21.55 27.04 -16.12
N SER A 254 -20.28 27.44 -16.25
CA SER A 254 -19.87 28.49 -17.18
C SER A 254 -18.52 28.14 -17.80
N TYR A 255 -18.19 28.80 -18.90
CA TYR A 255 -16.91 28.64 -19.59
C TYR A 255 -16.59 29.91 -20.38
N LEU A 256 -15.39 30.02 -20.93
CA LEU A 256 -14.92 31.26 -21.55
C LEU A 256 -15.72 31.71 -22.78
N CYS A 257 -16.31 30.78 -23.56
CA CYS A 257 -16.95 31.09 -24.85
C CYS A 257 -18.34 30.45 -25.03
N PRO A 258 -19.43 31.00 -24.45
CA PRO A 258 -20.78 30.44 -24.60
C PRO A 258 -21.27 30.40 -26.06
N ALA A 259 -21.18 29.23 -26.68
CA ALA A 259 -21.74 28.90 -27.98
C ALA A 259 -23.22 28.44 -27.85
N LYS A 260 -24.07 28.90 -28.77
CA LYS A 260 -25.51 28.60 -28.78
C LYS A 260 -25.80 27.12 -29.09
N ASP A 261 -24.93 26.47 -29.85
CA ASP A 261 -25.13 25.10 -30.32
C ASP A 261 -24.55 24.04 -29.36
N LEU A 262 -24.00 24.45 -28.21
CA LEU A 262 -23.40 23.53 -27.25
C LEU A 262 -24.45 22.93 -26.30
N ASN A 263 -24.87 21.70 -26.58
CA ASN A 263 -25.77 20.93 -25.72
C ASN A 263 -25.01 20.23 -24.59
N ILE A 264 -24.92 20.89 -23.44
CA ILE A 264 -24.44 20.29 -22.20
C ILE A 264 -25.59 19.64 -21.42
N SER A 265 -25.37 18.43 -20.93
CA SER A 265 -26.28 17.76 -19.99
C SER A 265 -25.58 17.43 -18.68
N ALA A 266 -26.32 17.42 -17.59
CA ALA A 266 -25.81 17.06 -16.26
C ALA A 266 -26.61 15.88 -15.71
N SER A 267 -25.91 14.84 -15.27
CA SER A 267 -26.48 13.64 -14.64
C SER A 267 -25.78 13.35 -13.32
N LEU A 268 -26.40 12.59 -12.42
CA LEU A 268 -25.77 12.23 -11.15
C LEU A 268 -24.95 10.95 -11.29
N CYS A 269 -23.84 10.88 -10.56
CA CYS A 269 -23.05 9.67 -10.40
C CYS A 269 -22.68 9.47 -8.92
N TRP A 270 -22.52 8.21 -8.52
CA TRP A 270 -22.14 7.82 -7.16
C TRP A 270 -20.65 7.43 -7.11
N LYS A 271 -19.87 8.17 -6.34
CA LYS A 271 -18.42 7.98 -6.19
C LYS A 271 -18.11 6.83 -5.23
N LEU A 272 -17.54 5.75 -5.78
CA LEU A 272 -17.06 4.61 -5.00
C LEU A 272 -15.60 4.85 -4.54
N HIS A 273 -14.74 5.28 -5.46
CA HIS A 273 -13.30 5.55 -5.25
C HIS A 273 -12.89 6.85 -5.97
N GLN A 274 -11.67 7.35 -5.78
CA GLN A 274 -11.21 8.62 -6.35
C GLN A 274 -11.44 8.76 -7.87
N HIS A 275 -11.30 7.68 -8.63
CA HIS A 275 -11.46 7.66 -10.10
C HIS A 275 -12.69 6.89 -10.59
N LEU A 276 -13.52 6.34 -9.70
CA LEU A 276 -14.66 5.51 -10.08
C LEU A 276 -15.97 6.13 -9.60
N CYS A 277 -16.74 6.67 -10.55
CA CYS A 277 -18.10 7.17 -10.33
C CYS A 277 -19.09 6.38 -11.18
N ILE A 278 -20.11 5.78 -10.55
CA ILE A 278 -21.12 4.98 -11.24
C ILE A 278 -22.31 5.87 -11.58
N PRO A 279 -22.71 6.00 -12.86
CA PRO A 279 -23.83 6.84 -13.24
C PRO A 279 -25.14 6.32 -12.64
N VAL A 280 -25.94 7.22 -12.09
CA VAL A 280 -27.27 6.93 -11.57
C VAL A 280 -28.27 6.98 -12.73
N LEU A 281 -29.04 5.91 -12.91
CA LEU A 281 -30.06 5.83 -13.97
C LEU A 281 -31.16 6.89 -13.77
N ASN A 282 -31.58 7.51 -14.88
CA ASN A 282 -32.64 8.54 -14.92
C ASN A 282 -32.41 9.70 -13.94
N SER A 283 -31.16 10.17 -13.84
CA SER A 283 -30.76 11.21 -12.90
C SER A 283 -30.44 12.56 -13.55
N THR A 284 -30.82 12.75 -14.81
CA THR A 284 -30.58 14.00 -15.54
C THR A 284 -31.20 15.18 -14.81
N LEU A 285 -30.39 16.20 -14.54
CA LEU A 285 -30.81 17.44 -13.90
C LEU A 285 -31.51 18.34 -14.90
N GLN A 286 -32.50 19.10 -14.40
CA GLN A 286 -33.24 20.02 -15.24
C GLN A 286 -32.42 21.29 -15.45
N LYS A 287 -32.24 21.67 -16.71
CA LYS A 287 -31.64 22.94 -17.10
C LYS A 287 -32.68 24.05 -16.86
N GLN A 288 -32.34 25.07 -16.08
CA GLN A 288 -33.24 26.20 -15.80
C GLN A 288 -32.95 27.40 -16.71
N GLN A 289 -31.68 27.80 -16.84
CA GLN A 289 -31.26 28.93 -17.67
C GLN A 289 -30.08 28.54 -18.57
N ASP A 290 -29.93 29.25 -19.69
CA ASP A 290 -28.90 29.00 -20.72
C ASP A 290 -27.68 29.92 -20.61
N ASN A 291 -27.77 31.08 -19.94
CA ASN A 291 -26.65 32.01 -19.83
C ASN A 291 -26.73 32.88 -18.55
N PRO A 292 -26.03 32.51 -17.46
CA PRO A 292 -25.18 31.32 -17.31
C PRO A 292 -26.01 30.02 -17.26
N ILE A 293 -25.39 28.88 -17.60
CA ILE A 293 -26.10 27.60 -17.60
C ILE A 293 -26.31 27.15 -16.16
N THR A 294 -27.57 27.00 -15.75
CA THR A 294 -27.92 26.59 -14.38
C THR A 294 -28.69 25.28 -14.37
N PHE A 295 -28.31 24.39 -13.45
CA PHE A 295 -28.97 23.12 -13.20
C PHE A 295 -29.59 23.11 -11.81
N ASP A 296 -30.86 22.72 -11.74
CA ASP A 296 -31.60 22.60 -10.47
C ASP A 296 -31.10 21.39 -9.66
N THR A 297 -30.71 21.62 -8.41
CA THR A 297 -30.28 20.59 -7.46
C THR A 297 -31.21 20.43 -6.25
N SER A 298 -32.34 21.14 -6.20
CA SER A 298 -33.31 21.07 -5.10
C SER A 298 -33.87 19.65 -4.88
N ALA A 299 -34.07 18.90 -5.96
CA ALA A 299 -34.55 17.52 -5.93
C ALA A 299 -33.45 16.47 -5.70
N VAL A 300 -32.17 16.85 -5.59
CA VAL A 300 -31.05 15.92 -5.45
C VAL A 300 -30.93 15.41 -4.01
N ASP A 301 -30.64 14.12 -3.85
CA ASP A 301 -30.16 13.56 -2.59
C ASP A 301 -28.69 13.96 -2.38
N LYS A 302 -28.49 15.12 -1.75
CA LYS A 302 -27.16 15.66 -1.47
C LYS A 302 -26.40 14.75 -0.50
N HIS A 303 -25.21 14.32 -0.90
CA HIS A 303 -24.35 13.43 -0.12
C HIS A 303 -22.88 13.60 -0.54
N PRO A 304 -21.89 13.42 0.35
CA PRO A 304 -20.47 13.58 0.02
C PRO A 304 -19.95 12.70 -1.13
N GLN A 305 -20.58 11.53 -1.33
CA GLN A 305 -20.27 10.61 -2.44
C GLN A 305 -21.14 10.83 -3.69
N MET A 306 -22.13 11.73 -3.63
CA MET A 306 -22.91 12.11 -4.81
C MET A 306 -22.12 13.15 -5.60
N CYS A 307 -22.00 12.95 -6.91
CA CYS A 307 -21.32 13.88 -7.80
C CYS A 307 -22.17 14.17 -9.04
N VAL A 308 -21.88 15.28 -9.70
CA VAL A 308 -22.52 15.67 -10.96
C VAL A 308 -21.56 15.36 -12.09
N GLN A 309 -22.03 14.56 -13.04
CA GLN A 309 -21.36 14.23 -14.29
C GLN A 309 -21.95 15.09 -15.39
N PHE A 310 -21.17 16.07 -15.85
CA PHE A 310 -21.47 16.87 -17.02
C PHE A 310 -21.06 16.12 -18.27
N SER A 311 -21.88 16.15 -19.32
CA SER A 311 -21.54 15.53 -20.60
C SER A 311 -21.80 16.46 -21.78
N ILE A 312 -20.85 16.48 -22.71
CA ILE A 312 -20.82 17.27 -23.93
C ILE A 312 -20.39 16.33 -25.06
N GLN A 313 -21.26 16.11 -26.05
CA GLN A 313 -20.96 15.29 -27.24
C GLN A 313 -20.30 13.92 -26.91
N GLY A 314 -20.71 13.28 -25.82
CA GLY A 314 -20.18 11.97 -25.37
C GLY A 314 -18.94 12.03 -24.48
N ASN A 315 -18.26 13.17 -24.37
CA ASN A 315 -17.20 13.39 -23.38
C ASN A 315 -17.80 13.81 -22.03
N HIS A 316 -17.21 13.38 -20.91
CA HIS A 316 -17.75 13.60 -19.58
C HIS A 316 -16.72 14.16 -18.61
N ASN A 317 -17.17 15.06 -17.73
CA ASN A 317 -16.39 15.58 -16.62
C ASN A 317 -17.18 15.46 -15.31
N ILE A 318 -16.51 15.05 -14.24
CA ILE A 318 -17.14 14.75 -12.96
C ILE A 318 -16.77 15.84 -11.95
N SER A 319 -17.77 16.44 -11.32
CA SER A 319 -17.61 17.43 -10.26
C SER A 319 -18.28 16.95 -8.96
N CYS A 320 -17.52 16.85 -7.88
CA CYS A 320 -17.98 16.37 -6.58
C CYS A 320 -17.96 17.50 -5.55
N ARG A 321 -19.06 18.25 -5.45
CA ARG A 321 -19.16 19.48 -4.65
C ARG A 321 -20.00 19.35 -3.37
N PHE A 322 -20.69 18.24 -3.17
CA PHE A 322 -21.50 17.98 -1.98
C PHE A 322 -20.69 17.42 -0.79
N GLN A 323 -19.36 17.64 -0.74
CA GLN A 323 -18.48 17.01 0.28
C GLN A 323 -18.76 17.50 1.71
N ASP A 324 -19.16 18.76 1.86
CA ASP A 324 -19.44 19.39 3.15
C ASP A 324 -20.90 19.27 3.59
N GLU A 325 -21.77 18.69 2.74
CA GLU A 325 -23.19 18.54 3.02
C GLU A 325 -23.44 17.40 4.01
N LYS A 326 -24.20 17.67 5.07
CA LYS A 326 -24.62 16.65 6.05
C LYS A 326 -25.96 16.04 5.61
N PRO A 327 -26.00 14.77 5.19
CA PRO A 327 -27.23 14.17 4.70
C PRO A 327 -28.25 14.00 5.83
N PRO A 328 -29.56 14.21 5.59
CA PRO A 328 -30.59 14.07 6.62
C PRO A 328 -30.88 12.61 7.00
N TRP A 329 -30.31 11.65 6.26
CA TRP A 329 -30.43 10.22 6.47
C TRP A 329 -29.13 9.49 6.13
N GLU A 330 -28.85 8.40 6.83
CA GLU A 330 -27.68 7.55 6.66
C GLU A 330 -28.07 6.07 6.49
N THR A 331 -27.16 5.31 5.87
CA THR A 331 -27.35 3.89 5.64
C THR A 331 -26.08 3.10 5.79
N SER A 332 -26.18 1.95 6.44
CA SER A 332 -25.11 0.97 6.53
C SER A 332 -25.61 -0.43 6.15
N THR A 333 -24.69 -1.31 5.77
CA THR A 333 -25.01 -2.70 5.39
C THR A 333 -24.43 -3.68 6.39
N GLU A 334 -25.26 -4.63 6.82
CA GLU A 334 -24.87 -5.77 7.65
C GLU A 334 -25.09 -7.09 6.90
N ALA A 335 -24.19 -8.05 7.14
CA ALA A 335 -24.34 -9.40 6.59
C ALA A 335 -25.36 -10.21 7.41
N GLY A 336 -26.42 -10.68 6.75
CA GLY A 336 -27.39 -11.64 7.28
C GLY A 336 -27.10 -13.08 6.85
N ARG A 337 -27.86 -14.05 7.40
CA ARG A 337 -27.63 -15.49 7.16
C ARG A 337 -27.80 -15.93 5.70
N ARG A 338 -28.64 -15.22 4.91
CA ARG A 338 -28.88 -15.35 3.44
C ARG A 338 -29.44 -14.05 2.85
N SER A 339 -29.05 -12.92 3.43
CA SER A 339 -29.60 -11.61 3.07
C SER A 339 -28.59 -10.52 3.37
N ILE A 340 -28.68 -9.41 2.63
CA ILE A 340 -28.03 -8.16 3.04
C ILE A 340 -29.05 -7.36 3.82
N VAL A 341 -28.70 -6.96 5.04
CA VAL A 341 -29.56 -6.12 5.88
C VAL A 341 -29.09 -4.69 5.75
N VAL A 342 -29.93 -3.83 5.19
CA VAL A 342 -29.69 -2.38 5.13
C VAL A 342 -30.26 -1.76 6.38
N ASN A 343 -29.40 -1.15 7.17
CA ASN A 343 -29.76 -0.32 8.31
C ASN A 343 -29.96 1.10 7.83
N LEU A 344 -31.07 1.72 8.22
CA LEU A 344 -31.46 3.04 7.75
C LEU A 344 -31.84 3.93 8.93
N THR A 345 -31.21 5.10 9.01
CA THR A 345 -31.45 6.13 10.01
C THR A 345 -31.85 7.41 9.29
N SER A 346 -32.94 8.05 9.69
CA SER A 346 -33.44 9.27 9.04
C SER A 346 -33.96 10.23 10.09
N THR A 347 -33.62 11.51 9.97
CA THR A 347 -34.18 12.59 10.79
C THR A 347 -35.49 13.14 10.22
N ILE A 348 -35.77 12.82 8.95
CA ILE A 348 -36.97 13.26 8.22
C ILE A 348 -37.94 12.11 7.95
N PRO A 349 -39.26 12.35 7.96
CA PRO A 349 -40.25 11.37 7.54
C PRO A 349 -40.18 11.21 6.01
N ALA A 350 -39.85 10.01 5.55
CA ALA A 350 -39.75 9.68 4.13
C ALA A 350 -39.85 8.16 3.90
N LYS A 351 -40.22 7.76 2.69
CA LYS A 351 -40.19 6.36 2.24
C LYS A 351 -38.88 6.09 1.52
N PHE A 352 -38.13 5.11 2.01
CA PHE A 352 -36.87 4.66 1.42
C PHE A 352 -37.05 3.32 0.73
N SER A 353 -36.39 3.15 -0.41
CA SER A 353 -36.43 1.92 -1.20
C SER A 353 -35.01 1.41 -1.40
N ALA A 354 -34.85 0.09 -1.39
CA ALA A 354 -33.58 -0.58 -1.63
C ALA A 354 -33.73 -1.76 -2.58
N GLN A 355 -32.69 -2.01 -3.39
CA GLN A 355 -32.62 -3.09 -4.36
C GLN A 355 -31.18 -3.61 -4.45
N LEU A 356 -31.00 -4.91 -4.70
CA LEU A 356 -29.67 -5.45 -5.00
C LEU A 356 -29.23 -4.98 -6.39
N CYS A 357 -27.93 -4.84 -6.60
CA CYS A 357 -27.37 -4.61 -7.92
C CYS A 357 -25.99 -5.27 -8.06
N VAL A 358 -25.67 -5.73 -9.25
CA VAL A 358 -24.34 -6.26 -9.57
C VAL A 358 -23.50 -5.11 -10.12
N LEU A 359 -22.38 -4.85 -9.48
CA LEU A 359 -21.47 -3.78 -9.88
C LEU A 359 -20.57 -4.29 -11.01
N THR A 360 -20.78 -3.75 -12.22
CA THR A 360 -19.85 -3.85 -13.35
C THR A 360 -18.96 -2.60 -13.39
N GLU A 361 -17.86 -2.63 -14.15
CA GLU A 361 -16.89 -1.51 -14.20
C GLU A 361 -17.52 -0.13 -14.51
N ARG A 362 -18.65 -0.09 -15.22
CA ARG A 362 -19.30 1.18 -15.66
C ARG A 362 -20.76 1.35 -15.23
N ARG A 363 -21.35 0.39 -14.52
CA ARG A 363 -22.79 0.42 -14.16
C ARG A 363 -23.07 -0.51 -12.98
N CYS A 364 -24.08 -0.17 -12.17
CA CYS A 364 -24.69 -1.16 -11.27
C CYS A 364 -26.03 -1.62 -11.85
N THR A 365 -26.08 -2.87 -12.33
CA THR A 365 -27.28 -3.44 -12.94
C THR A 365 -28.22 -3.95 -11.84
N PRO A 366 -29.49 -3.48 -11.79
CA PRO A 366 -30.42 -3.86 -10.74
C PRO A 366 -30.75 -5.36 -10.80
N MET A 367 -30.89 -5.98 -9.63
CA MET A 367 -31.15 -7.41 -9.44
C MET A 367 -32.21 -7.60 -8.35
N GLY A 368 -33.21 -8.45 -8.62
CA GLY A 368 -34.23 -8.81 -7.64
C GLY A 368 -35.27 -7.70 -7.35
N PRO A 369 -36.15 -7.92 -6.35
CA PRO A 369 -37.26 -7.03 -6.06
C PRO A 369 -36.81 -5.75 -5.33
N ILE A 370 -37.57 -4.68 -5.53
CA ILE A 370 -37.43 -3.42 -4.78
C ILE A 370 -38.21 -3.57 -3.47
N LEU A 371 -37.54 -3.37 -2.34
CA LEU A 371 -38.17 -3.36 -1.01
C LEU A 371 -38.18 -1.95 -0.45
N SER A 372 -39.31 -1.52 0.11
CA SER A 372 -39.46 -0.16 0.63
C SER A 372 -39.90 -0.14 2.08
N VAL A 373 -39.46 0.87 2.83
CA VAL A 373 -39.81 1.12 4.22
C VAL A 373 -40.12 2.60 4.43
N THR A 374 -41.24 2.88 5.09
CA THR A 374 -41.64 4.25 5.45
C THR A 374 -41.09 4.63 6.83
N MET A 375 -40.39 5.75 6.93
CA MET A 375 -39.93 6.35 8.18
C MET A 375 -40.97 7.35 8.68
N ALA A 376 -41.34 7.23 9.96
CA ALA A 376 -42.27 8.16 10.61
C ALA A 376 -41.52 9.37 11.19
N LYS A 377 -42.25 10.44 11.52
CA LYS A 377 -41.71 11.59 12.28
C LYS A 377 -41.34 11.06 13.69
N ASN A 378 -40.07 11.10 14.09
CA ASN A 378 -39.45 10.36 15.22
C ASN A 378 -39.22 8.85 15.02
N GLY A 379 -39.32 8.35 13.78
CA GLY A 379 -38.96 6.98 13.45
C GLY A 379 -37.45 6.79 13.50
N GLY A 380 -36.95 6.19 14.59
CA GLY A 380 -35.56 5.75 14.69
C GLY A 380 -35.17 4.66 13.69
N HIS A 381 -34.04 4.03 13.95
CA HIS A 381 -33.40 3.02 13.11
C HIS A 381 -34.35 1.93 12.54
N LYS A 382 -34.43 1.79 11.21
CA LYS A 382 -35.18 0.71 10.53
C LYS A 382 -34.26 -0.21 9.71
N LYS A 383 -34.73 -1.42 9.42
CA LYS A 383 -33.98 -2.45 8.69
C LYS A 383 -34.74 -2.92 7.45
N ILE A 384 -34.06 -2.99 6.31
CA ILE A 384 -34.55 -3.63 5.07
C ILE A 384 -33.74 -4.90 4.84
N LYS A 385 -34.40 -6.06 4.77
CA LYS A 385 -33.73 -7.36 4.54
C LYS A 385 -33.87 -7.74 3.07
N LEU A 386 -32.77 -7.67 2.31
CA LEU A 386 -32.71 -8.03 0.89
C LEU A 386 -32.25 -9.50 0.74
N PRO A 387 -33.09 -10.41 0.20
CA PRO A 387 -32.70 -11.82 0.04
C PRO A 387 -31.62 -11.98 -1.03
N ILE A 388 -30.60 -12.78 -0.76
CA ILE A 388 -29.53 -13.11 -1.72
C ILE A 388 -29.78 -14.51 -2.26
N SER A 389 -30.02 -14.65 -3.57
CA SER A 389 -30.18 -15.95 -4.22
C SER A 389 -28.84 -16.60 -4.56
N ASN A 390 -27.86 -15.84 -5.08
CA ASN A 390 -26.52 -16.31 -5.43
C ASN A 390 -25.42 -15.44 -4.78
N VAL A 391 -24.51 -16.05 -4.02
CA VAL A 391 -23.41 -15.37 -3.30
C VAL A 391 -22.19 -15.11 -4.19
N ALA A 392 -22.12 -15.74 -5.37
CA ALA A 392 -20.98 -15.67 -6.28
C ALA A 392 -20.74 -14.27 -6.88
N ASP A 393 -21.80 -13.49 -7.10
CA ASP A 393 -21.74 -12.23 -7.86
C ASP A 393 -21.36 -11.00 -7.00
N LYS A 394 -21.08 -11.19 -5.69
CA LYS A 394 -20.77 -10.10 -4.73
C LYS A 394 -21.70 -8.88 -4.89
N PRO A 395 -23.02 -9.06 -4.70
CA PRO A 395 -23.98 -8.00 -4.99
C PRO A 395 -23.78 -6.79 -4.08
N CYS A 396 -23.85 -5.59 -4.67
CA CYS A 396 -23.98 -4.33 -3.95
C CYS A 396 -25.46 -4.00 -3.73
N VAL A 397 -25.74 -2.97 -2.94
CA VAL A 397 -27.10 -2.51 -2.66
C VAL A 397 -27.26 -1.08 -3.16
N GLN A 398 -28.32 -0.82 -3.93
CA GLN A 398 -28.81 0.52 -4.23
C GLN A 398 -29.86 0.92 -3.20
N VAL A 399 -29.71 2.10 -2.61
CA VAL A 399 -30.68 2.67 -1.66
C VAL A 399 -31.01 4.11 -2.07
N TRP A 400 -32.29 4.47 -2.05
CA TRP A 400 -32.74 5.82 -2.40
C TRP A 400 -34.03 6.20 -1.66
N GLN A 401 -34.28 7.51 -1.59
CA GLN A 401 -35.53 8.05 -1.09
C GLN A 401 -36.58 8.05 -2.21
N SER A 402 -37.62 7.22 -2.05
CA SER A 402 -38.70 7.04 -3.02
C SER A 402 -39.85 8.04 -2.87
N ASP A 403 -40.14 8.51 -1.65
CA ASP A 403 -41.24 9.45 -1.40
C ASP A 403 -40.94 10.36 -0.19
N PRO A 404 -40.95 11.70 -0.33
CA PRO A 404 -40.99 12.43 -1.59
C PRO A 404 -39.77 12.07 -2.46
N LEU A 405 -39.97 12.02 -3.77
CA LEU A 405 -38.94 11.57 -4.72
C LEU A 405 -37.72 12.49 -4.68
N LYS A 406 -36.55 11.92 -4.36
CA LYS A 406 -35.25 12.58 -4.54
C LYS A 406 -34.45 11.89 -5.63
N LYS A 407 -33.80 12.68 -6.47
CA LYS A 407 -32.87 12.23 -7.51
C LYS A 407 -31.55 11.83 -6.86
N GLY A 408 -31.22 10.55 -6.95
CA GLY A 408 -29.96 10.01 -6.41
C GLY A 408 -30.16 8.58 -5.92
N ARG A 409 -29.17 7.71 -6.14
CA ARG A 409 -29.14 6.36 -5.59
C ARG A 409 -27.78 6.13 -4.96
N ARG A 410 -27.77 5.78 -3.68
CA ARG A 410 -26.57 5.43 -2.92
C ARG A 410 -26.22 3.98 -3.19
N ILE A 411 -24.96 3.68 -3.50
CA ILE A 411 -24.49 2.31 -3.75
C ILE A 411 -23.59 1.88 -2.60
N LEU A 412 -23.96 0.80 -1.92
CA LEU A 412 -23.25 0.23 -0.78
C LEU A 412 -22.76 -1.15 -1.19
N CYS A 413 -21.45 -1.32 -1.30
CA CYS A 413 -20.82 -2.61 -1.57
C CYS A 413 -20.19 -3.13 -0.28
N MET A 414 -20.49 -4.36 0.09
CA MET A 414 -19.85 -4.97 1.25
C MET A 414 -18.42 -5.39 0.93
N ASP A 415 -17.45 -4.84 1.66
CA ASP A 415 -16.07 -5.31 1.65
C ASP A 415 -15.95 -6.66 2.37
N TYR A 416 -16.34 -7.73 1.69
CA TYR A 416 -16.12 -9.11 2.13
C TYR A 416 -14.62 -9.46 2.31
N MET A 417 -13.70 -8.60 1.85
CA MET A 417 -12.26 -8.86 1.82
C MET A 417 -11.51 -8.46 3.10
N HIS A 418 -11.92 -7.39 3.79
CA HIS A 418 -11.15 -6.90 4.95
C HIS A 418 -11.29 -7.80 6.18
N LYS A 419 -12.50 -8.30 6.45
CA LYS A 419 -12.75 -9.15 7.64
C LYS A 419 -12.06 -10.52 7.53
N ARG A 420 -11.87 -11.05 6.32
CA ARG A 420 -11.16 -12.33 6.10
C ARG A 420 -9.64 -12.16 6.17
N ARG A 421 -9.06 -11.06 5.67
CA ARG A 421 -7.62 -10.79 5.78
C ARG A 421 -7.16 -10.65 7.23
N VAL A 422 -7.94 -9.99 8.08
CA VAL A 422 -7.65 -9.90 9.53
C VAL A 422 -7.72 -11.29 10.17
N LEU A 423 -8.70 -12.11 9.78
CA LEU A 423 -8.81 -13.50 10.25
C LEU A 423 -7.64 -14.37 9.77
N TYR A 424 -7.20 -14.23 8.52
CA TYR A 424 -6.03 -14.95 8.01
C TYR A 424 -4.73 -14.49 8.66
N LEU A 425 -4.53 -13.19 8.86
CA LEU A 425 -3.38 -12.64 9.59
C LEU A 425 -3.38 -13.10 11.05
N ALA A 426 -4.54 -13.09 11.72
CA ALA A 426 -4.68 -13.60 13.08
C ALA A 426 -4.40 -15.11 13.17
N ALA A 427 -4.92 -15.90 12.23
CA ALA A 427 -4.63 -17.33 12.16
C ALA A 427 -3.14 -17.60 11.90
N LEU A 428 -2.50 -16.84 11.01
CA LEU A 428 -1.08 -16.98 10.67
C LEU A 428 -0.20 -16.57 11.86
N LEU A 429 -0.58 -15.54 12.62
CA LEU A 429 0.06 -15.17 13.88
C LEU A 429 -0.10 -16.24 14.95
N ILE A 430 -1.28 -16.84 15.10
CA ILE A 430 -1.52 -17.95 16.04
C ILE A 430 -0.63 -19.15 15.69
N VAL A 431 -0.54 -19.51 14.40
CA VAL A 431 0.33 -20.59 13.93
C VAL A 431 1.81 -20.26 14.17
N ALA A 432 2.23 -19.02 13.91
CA ALA A 432 3.60 -18.58 14.18
C ALA A 432 3.96 -18.62 15.67
N VAL A 433 3.04 -18.19 16.55
CA VAL A 433 3.22 -18.27 18.01
C VAL A 433 3.28 -19.71 18.48
N LEU A 434 2.40 -20.59 17.98
CA LEU A 434 2.44 -22.01 18.30
C LEU A 434 3.74 -22.67 17.82
N ALA A 435 4.22 -22.33 16.62
CA ALA A 435 5.49 -22.83 16.10
C ALA A 435 6.69 -22.32 16.91
N ALA A 436 6.69 -21.04 17.31
CA ALA A 436 7.72 -20.46 18.16
C ALA A 436 7.71 -21.07 19.57
N LEU A 437 6.54 -21.31 20.16
CA LEU A 437 6.40 -21.99 21.44
C LEU A 437 6.88 -23.44 21.35
N LEU A 438 6.54 -24.17 20.28
CA LEU A 438 7.04 -25.52 20.03
C LEU A 438 8.56 -25.53 19.83
N GLY A 439 9.11 -24.62 19.04
CA GLY A 439 10.56 -24.47 18.84
C GLY A 439 11.29 -24.14 20.13
N PHE A 440 10.74 -23.23 20.95
CA PHE A 440 11.28 -22.90 22.27
C PHE A 440 11.18 -24.07 23.25
N PHE A 441 10.10 -24.85 23.21
CA PHE A 441 9.93 -26.04 24.04
C PHE A 441 10.96 -27.11 23.65
N ILE A 442 11.12 -27.39 22.35
CA ILE A 442 12.12 -28.31 21.83
C ILE A 442 13.52 -27.85 22.21
N TYR A 443 13.86 -26.57 21.97
CA TYR A 443 15.16 -25.98 22.34
C TYR A 443 15.43 -26.05 23.85
N ARG A 444 14.42 -25.78 24.70
CA ARG A 444 14.56 -25.95 26.15
C ARG A 444 14.73 -27.42 26.52
N THR A 445 13.99 -28.35 25.93
CA THR A 445 14.11 -29.78 26.25
C THR A 445 15.44 -30.38 25.78
N THR A 446 16.00 -29.93 24.66
CA THR A 446 17.32 -30.39 24.18
C THR A 446 18.46 -29.78 24.97
N LYS A 447 18.33 -28.52 25.41
CA LYS A 447 19.38 -27.84 26.20
C LYS A 447 19.32 -28.15 27.70
N ILE A 448 18.16 -28.51 28.24
CA ILE A 448 17.97 -28.88 29.67
C ILE A 448 17.99 -30.41 29.87
N GLY A 449 17.82 -31.21 28.81
CA GLY A 449 17.72 -32.66 28.83
C GLY A 449 19.04 -33.44 28.88
N ALA A 450 20.01 -33.02 29.70
CA ALA A 450 21.21 -33.82 29.99
C ALA A 450 21.55 -33.92 31.49
N ALA A 451 20.83 -33.22 32.39
CA ALA A 451 21.12 -33.28 33.82
C ALA A 451 19.84 -33.46 34.64
N GLY A 452 19.50 -34.71 34.95
CA GLY A 452 18.84 -35.00 36.23
C GLY A 452 17.38 -35.43 36.24
N VAL A 453 16.92 -36.30 35.32
CA VAL A 453 15.63 -37.01 35.50
C VAL A 453 15.77 -38.52 35.66
N LEU A 454 16.79 -39.16 35.09
CA LEU A 454 17.03 -40.61 35.21
C LEU A 454 18.48 -40.86 35.67
N ILE A 455 18.73 -40.77 36.98
CA ILE A 455 20.04 -41.11 37.57
C ILE A 455 19.88 -42.47 38.26
N ILE A 456 20.70 -43.46 37.88
CA ILE A 456 20.76 -44.76 38.56
C ILE A 456 21.72 -44.62 39.75
N GLN A 457 21.18 -44.56 40.97
CA GLN A 457 21.98 -44.34 42.18
C GLN A 457 22.63 -45.63 42.73
N LYS A 458 22.14 -46.80 42.33
CA LYS A 458 22.59 -48.10 42.85
C LYS A 458 23.67 -48.71 41.97
N PRO A 459 24.66 -49.43 42.54
CA PRO A 459 25.72 -50.04 41.75
C PRO A 459 25.18 -51.21 40.92
N LEU A 460 25.74 -51.37 39.71
CA LEU A 460 25.39 -52.42 38.76
C LEU A 460 26.60 -53.34 38.54
N LEU A 461 26.41 -54.66 38.62
CA LEU A 461 27.44 -55.63 38.21
C LEU A 461 27.09 -56.20 36.84
N LEU A 462 27.92 -55.94 35.83
CA LEU A 462 27.74 -56.42 34.46
C LEU A 462 28.69 -57.59 34.16
N VAL A 463 28.11 -58.77 33.96
CA VAL A 463 28.84 -60.02 33.69
C VAL A 463 28.77 -60.36 32.21
N CYS A 464 29.93 -60.49 31.58
CA CYS A 464 30.07 -60.93 30.18
C CYS A 464 30.12 -62.45 30.10
N SER A 465 29.52 -63.05 29.07
CA SER A 465 29.48 -64.52 28.89
C SER A 465 30.34 -65.06 27.75
N SER A 466 30.88 -64.20 26.88
CA SER A 466 31.65 -64.58 25.70
C SER A 466 32.86 -63.67 25.52
N SER A 467 33.98 -64.26 25.09
CA SER A 467 35.22 -63.54 24.74
C SER A 467 35.22 -62.97 23.31
N GLN A 468 34.16 -63.22 22.53
CA GLN A 468 34.05 -62.71 21.18
C GLN A 468 34.06 -61.18 21.15
N SER A 469 34.80 -60.61 20.20
CA SER A 469 34.97 -59.15 20.05
C SER A 469 33.63 -58.41 19.89
N THR A 470 32.69 -58.98 19.12
CA THR A 470 31.34 -58.46 18.92
C THR A 470 30.54 -58.39 20.22
N HIS A 471 30.59 -59.45 21.02
CA HIS A 471 29.91 -59.51 22.30
C HIS A 471 30.54 -58.57 23.33
N ILE A 472 31.87 -58.51 23.40
CA ILE A 472 32.59 -57.58 24.29
C ILE A 472 32.29 -56.14 23.93
N SER A 473 32.30 -55.79 22.63
CA SER A 473 32.01 -54.43 22.17
C SER A 473 30.59 -54.00 22.52
N ALA A 474 29.61 -54.90 22.36
CA ALA A 474 28.21 -54.62 22.75
C ALA A 474 28.07 -54.43 24.27
N VAL A 475 28.72 -55.27 25.08
CA VAL A 475 28.74 -55.16 26.55
C VAL A 475 29.41 -53.86 27.01
N CYS A 476 30.56 -53.50 26.43
CA CYS A 476 31.26 -52.24 26.70
C CYS A 476 30.42 -51.02 26.29
N THR A 477 29.73 -51.09 25.15
CA THR A 477 28.82 -50.03 24.68
C THR A 477 27.69 -49.83 25.67
N LEU A 478 27.03 -50.91 26.11
CA LEU A 478 26.00 -50.85 27.14
C LEU A 478 26.53 -50.26 28.45
N ALA A 479 27.70 -50.71 28.91
CA ALA A 479 28.33 -50.20 30.13
C ALA A 479 28.64 -48.70 30.04
N SER A 480 29.13 -48.23 28.88
CA SER A 480 29.44 -46.81 28.65
C SER A 480 28.19 -45.92 28.64
N VAL A 481 27.07 -46.41 28.10
CA VAL A 481 25.79 -45.69 28.09
C VAL A 481 25.21 -45.62 29.50
N LEU A 482 25.24 -46.73 30.25
CA LEU A 482 24.78 -46.78 31.65
C LEU A 482 25.60 -45.85 32.55
N GLN A 483 26.93 -45.80 32.38
CA GLN A 483 27.79 -44.93 33.18
C GLN A 483 27.72 -43.46 32.74
N GLY A 484 27.84 -43.18 31.44
CA GLY A 484 27.97 -41.83 30.90
C GLY A 484 26.65 -41.05 30.83
N GLU A 485 25.56 -41.69 30.38
CA GLU A 485 24.28 -41.01 30.16
C GLU A 485 23.33 -41.11 31.37
N LEU A 486 23.48 -42.17 32.18
CA LEU A 486 22.58 -42.46 33.32
C LEU A 486 23.27 -42.36 34.69
N GLY A 487 24.57 -42.03 34.73
CA GLY A 487 25.34 -41.84 35.96
C GLY A 487 25.48 -43.10 36.83
N ALA A 488 25.26 -44.30 36.27
CA ALA A 488 25.29 -45.54 37.02
C ALA A 488 26.72 -45.94 37.41
N THR A 489 26.90 -46.44 38.63
CA THR A 489 28.17 -47.05 39.06
C THR A 489 28.25 -48.48 38.54
N VAL A 490 28.86 -48.68 37.37
CA VAL A 490 28.97 -50.00 36.72
C VAL A 490 30.29 -50.70 37.09
N HIS A 491 30.19 -51.93 37.57
CA HIS A 491 31.31 -52.84 37.80
C HIS A 491 31.30 -53.93 36.73
N THR A 492 32.43 -54.17 36.07
CA THR A 492 32.58 -55.24 35.07
C THR A 492 34.00 -55.78 35.07
N SER A 493 34.15 -57.09 34.83
CA SER A 493 35.46 -57.74 34.72
C SER A 493 36.27 -57.21 33.53
N LEU A 494 35.59 -56.65 32.52
CA LEU A 494 36.22 -56.04 31.35
C LEU A 494 37.02 -54.77 31.66
N TRP A 495 36.60 -54.01 32.68
CA TRP A 495 37.24 -52.75 33.10
C TRP A 495 38.16 -52.93 34.32
N ALA A 496 38.05 -54.05 35.04
CA ALA A 496 38.82 -54.35 36.24
C ALA A 496 40.05 -55.26 35.97
N LYS A 497 40.57 -55.27 34.74
CA LYS A 497 41.68 -56.17 34.32
C LYS A 497 43.04 -55.75 34.87
N THR A 498 43.29 -54.45 35.03
CA THR A 498 44.58 -53.91 35.47
C THR A 498 44.65 -53.76 36.99
N SER A 499 45.85 -53.87 37.58
CA SER A 499 46.13 -53.70 39.03
C SER A 499 46.04 -52.23 39.50
N GLN A 500 45.48 -51.34 38.70
CA GLN A 500 45.57 -49.90 38.89
C GLN A 500 44.53 -49.45 39.93
N ARG A 501 45.00 -49.17 41.16
CA ARG A 501 44.21 -48.58 42.25
C ARG A 501 43.79 -47.16 41.88
N GLN A 502 42.70 -46.99 41.14
CA GLN A 502 42.01 -45.71 41.04
C GLN A 502 41.29 -45.43 42.37
N ALA A 503 41.46 -44.22 42.90
CA ALA A 503 40.85 -43.79 44.16
C ALA A 503 39.34 -44.05 44.15
N GLY A 504 38.88 -45.02 44.94
CA GLY A 504 37.47 -45.39 45.09
C GLY A 504 37.08 -46.78 44.55
N ASN A 505 37.88 -47.41 43.70
CA ASN A 505 37.62 -48.78 43.19
C ASN A 505 38.58 -49.77 43.87
N GLY A 506 38.04 -50.69 44.69
CA GLY A 506 38.82 -51.74 45.36
C GLY A 506 39.56 -52.68 44.42
N ALA A 507 40.33 -53.63 44.97
CA ALA A 507 41.24 -54.54 44.25
C ALA A 507 40.65 -55.17 42.97
N GLY A 508 41.45 -55.20 41.91
CA GLY A 508 41.05 -55.64 40.57
C GLY A 508 41.03 -57.16 40.41
N VAL A 509 40.68 -57.63 39.20
CA VAL A 509 40.65 -59.06 38.87
C VAL A 509 42.05 -59.67 38.92
N ALA A 510 43.07 -58.93 38.49
CA ALA A 510 44.47 -59.37 38.54
C ALA A 510 45.00 -59.54 39.98
N ASP A 511 44.45 -58.79 40.95
CA ASP A 511 44.90 -58.82 42.35
C ASP A 511 44.25 -59.97 43.15
N LEU A 512 42.95 -60.23 42.90
CA LEU A 512 42.15 -61.19 43.68
C LEU A 512 41.90 -62.51 42.95
N GLY A 513 42.14 -62.56 41.65
CA GLY A 513 41.70 -63.62 40.76
C GLY A 513 40.22 -63.49 40.30
N PRO A 514 39.84 -64.11 39.18
CA PRO A 514 38.50 -64.00 38.57
C PRO A 514 37.34 -64.37 39.51
N ILE A 515 37.47 -65.49 40.24
CA ILE A 515 36.40 -66.03 41.08
C ILE A 515 36.24 -65.23 42.39
N PRO A 516 37.31 -64.95 43.17
CA PRO A 516 37.18 -64.15 44.39
C PRO A 516 36.74 -62.71 44.12
N TRP A 517 37.20 -62.11 43.02
CA TRP A 517 36.76 -60.79 42.59
C TRP A 517 35.24 -60.75 42.33
N LEU A 518 34.72 -61.73 41.58
CA LEU A 518 33.30 -61.80 41.30
C LEU A 518 32.48 -61.92 42.58
N TYR A 519 32.80 -62.87 43.47
CA TYR A 519 32.04 -63.04 44.70
C TYR A 519 32.06 -61.79 45.59
N GLY A 520 33.21 -61.10 45.66
CA GLY A 520 33.33 -59.83 46.38
C GLY A 520 32.41 -58.74 45.80
N LYS A 521 32.38 -58.59 44.47
CA LYS A 521 31.52 -57.59 43.81
C LYS A 521 30.04 -57.97 43.83
N TRP A 522 29.72 -59.25 43.66
CA TRP A 522 28.37 -59.80 43.75
C TRP A 522 27.75 -59.48 45.11
N GLU A 523 28.49 -59.73 46.19
CA GLU A 523 28.02 -59.45 47.55
C GLU A 523 27.90 -57.94 47.84
N ALA A 524 28.81 -57.12 47.32
CA ALA A 524 28.77 -55.67 47.49
C ALA A 524 27.55 -55.03 46.80
N VAL A 525 27.24 -55.49 45.58
CA VAL A 525 26.05 -55.05 44.83
C VAL A 525 24.77 -55.52 45.52
N ARG A 526 24.74 -56.76 46.00
CA ARG A 526 23.60 -57.28 46.78
C ARG A 526 23.33 -56.46 48.05
N LYS A 527 24.36 -56.18 48.85
CA LYS A 527 24.22 -55.40 50.10
C LYS A 527 23.67 -54.00 49.88
N THR A 528 23.89 -53.41 48.72
CA THR A 528 23.42 -52.07 48.35
C THR A 528 22.09 -52.10 47.59
N SER A 529 21.42 -53.25 47.54
CA SER A 529 20.19 -53.49 46.77
C SER A 529 20.34 -53.14 45.29
N GLY A 530 21.56 -53.25 44.76
CA GLY A 530 21.89 -53.04 43.36
C GLY A 530 21.48 -54.23 42.48
N LYS A 531 21.69 -54.09 41.17
CA LYS A 531 21.25 -55.07 40.17
C LYS A 531 22.44 -55.72 39.47
N ILE A 532 22.30 -57.01 39.19
CA ILE A 532 23.32 -57.81 38.51
C ILE A 532 22.80 -58.17 37.13
N LEU A 533 23.48 -57.68 36.10
CA LEU A 533 23.12 -57.90 34.71
C LEU A 533 24.05 -58.97 34.12
N ILE A 534 23.51 -60.13 33.79
CA ILE A 534 24.26 -61.18 33.09
C ILE A 534 23.93 -61.08 31.60
N VAL A 535 24.93 -60.74 30.80
CA VAL A 535 24.76 -60.62 29.35
C VAL A 535 24.94 -61.97 28.69
N TRP A 536 23.85 -62.50 28.13
CA TRP A 536 23.75 -63.83 27.56
C TRP A 536 24.14 -63.86 26.07
N SER A 537 24.87 -64.90 25.68
CA SER A 537 25.37 -65.15 24.33
C SER A 537 25.14 -66.61 23.92
N PRO A 538 25.30 -66.97 22.63
CA PRO A 538 25.30 -68.36 22.21
C PRO A 538 26.39 -69.22 22.88
N GLU A 539 27.55 -68.64 23.22
CA GLU A 539 28.61 -69.31 23.97
C GLU A 539 28.16 -69.62 25.40
N ALA A 540 27.42 -68.71 26.03
CA ALA A 540 26.85 -68.91 27.37
C ALA A 540 26.05 -70.21 27.46
N LYS A 541 25.25 -70.51 26.42
CA LYS A 541 24.46 -71.76 26.32
C LYS A 541 25.35 -72.99 26.24
N LYS A 542 26.45 -72.93 25.48
CA LYS A 542 27.42 -74.04 25.37
C LYS A 542 28.11 -74.27 26.72
N THR A 543 28.57 -73.21 27.37
CA THR A 543 29.24 -73.26 28.69
C THR A 543 28.30 -73.80 29.76
N TYR A 544 27.03 -73.35 29.78
CA TYR A 544 26.01 -73.89 30.69
C TYR A 544 25.79 -75.39 30.49
N LYS A 545 25.61 -75.83 29.24
CA LYS A 545 25.42 -77.25 28.91
C LYS A 545 26.63 -78.10 29.28
N LYS A 546 27.84 -77.63 28.97
CA LYS A 546 29.11 -78.29 29.34
C LYS A 546 29.20 -78.48 30.85
N ARG A 547 28.95 -77.42 31.62
CA ARG A 547 28.95 -77.47 33.09
C ARG A 547 27.89 -78.41 33.66
N LYS A 548 26.67 -78.42 33.12
CA LYS A 548 25.62 -79.36 33.56
C LYS A 548 25.98 -80.81 33.25
N LEU A 549 26.62 -81.06 32.11
CA LEU A 549 27.14 -82.39 31.76
C LEU A 549 28.27 -82.81 32.70
N GLU A 550 29.19 -81.92 33.05
CA GLU A 550 30.25 -82.16 34.03
C GLU A 550 29.67 -82.46 35.43
N LEU A 551 28.70 -81.67 35.88
CA LEU A 551 27.98 -81.92 37.15
C LEU A 551 27.24 -83.27 37.14
N ALA A 552 26.59 -83.65 36.03
CA ALA A 552 25.93 -84.94 35.90
C ALA A 552 26.93 -86.12 35.85
N ASN A 553 28.12 -85.90 35.28
CA ASN A 553 29.20 -86.89 35.26
C ASN A 553 29.87 -87.03 36.63
N MET A 554 30.04 -85.94 37.39
CA MET A 554 30.51 -85.96 38.77
C MET A 554 29.51 -86.65 39.71
N ASP A 555 28.21 -86.37 39.57
CA ASP A 555 27.14 -87.04 40.33
C ASP A 555 27.08 -88.56 40.02
N LYS A 556 27.39 -88.97 38.78
CA LYS A 556 27.59 -90.40 38.43
C LYS A 556 28.85 -90.99 39.07
N HIS A 557 29.94 -90.23 39.18
CA HIS A 557 31.20 -90.69 39.78
C HIS A 557 31.10 -90.79 41.32
N ASP A 558 30.37 -89.87 41.96
CA ASP A 558 30.09 -89.88 43.40
C ASP A 558 29.04 -90.92 43.79
N LYS A 559 27.99 -91.14 42.98
CA LYS A 559 27.05 -92.26 43.15
C LYS A 559 27.71 -93.64 42.98
N LYS A 560 28.84 -93.72 42.29
CA LYS A 560 29.66 -94.94 42.19
C LYS A 560 30.60 -95.14 43.39
N LYS A 561 30.84 -94.09 44.20
CA LYS A 561 31.69 -94.11 45.41
C LYS A 561 30.89 -94.20 46.72
N VAL A 562 29.63 -93.78 46.73
CA VAL A 562 28.74 -93.90 47.91
C VAL A 562 27.52 -94.71 47.50
N GLY A 563 27.53 -96.00 47.83
CA GLY A 563 26.36 -96.86 47.67
C GLY A 563 25.29 -96.50 48.68
N LEU A 564 24.33 -95.65 48.31
CA LEU A 564 23.06 -95.57 49.03
C LEU A 564 21.90 -95.07 48.15
N THR A 565 20.74 -95.63 48.45
CA THR A 565 19.47 -95.68 47.72
C THR A 565 18.68 -94.38 47.62
N ASN A 566 17.82 -94.37 46.60
CA ASN A 566 16.96 -93.30 46.10
C ASN A 566 15.98 -92.71 47.12
N ALA A 567 16.03 -91.39 47.28
CA ALA A 567 14.87 -90.56 47.59
C ALA A 567 15.00 -89.21 46.85
N ASN A 568 13.90 -88.70 46.33
CA ASN A 568 13.71 -87.47 45.53
C ASN A 568 14.02 -87.57 44.04
N GLU A 569 13.03 -88.09 43.32
CA GLU A 569 12.98 -88.24 41.87
C GLU A 569 12.13 -87.16 41.15
N ARG A 570 11.61 -86.14 41.86
CA ARG A 570 10.72 -85.12 41.26
C ARG A 570 11.36 -83.80 40.82
N MET A 571 12.67 -83.61 41.02
CA MET A 571 13.39 -82.44 40.48
C MET A 571 14.22 -82.78 39.22
N ARG A 572 14.34 -84.07 38.88
CA ARG A 572 15.20 -84.55 37.78
C ARG A 572 14.55 -84.47 36.40
N ASP A 573 13.22 -84.55 36.30
CA ASP A 573 12.50 -84.55 35.02
C ASP A 573 12.60 -83.22 34.25
N VAL A 574 12.81 -82.09 34.94
CA VAL A 574 13.00 -80.79 34.27
C VAL A 574 14.45 -80.61 33.77
N MET A 575 15.43 -81.35 34.30
CA MET A 575 16.83 -81.29 33.88
C MET A 575 17.16 -82.19 32.68
N LEU A 576 16.39 -83.25 32.42
CA LEU A 576 16.72 -84.25 31.39
C LEU A 576 16.19 -83.92 29.98
N GLU A 577 15.27 -82.97 29.86
CA GLU A 577 14.64 -82.63 28.57
C GLU A 577 15.56 -81.79 27.66
N ASP A 578 16.46 -80.98 28.21
CA ASP A 578 17.41 -80.12 27.44
C ASP A 578 18.67 -80.88 26.94
N LEU A 579 18.88 -82.13 27.40
CA LEU A 579 20.05 -82.97 27.08
C LEU A 579 19.79 -84.03 25.99
N ASN A 580 18.54 -84.35 25.66
CA ASN A 580 18.16 -85.45 24.75
C ASN A 580 18.34 -85.18 23.24
N LEU A 581 19.15 -84.20 22.83
CA LEU A 581 19.43 -83.90 21.42
C LEU A 581 20.86 -84.25 20.97
N ILE A 582 21.67 -84.91 21.82
CA ILE A 582 23.10 -85.17 21.55
C ILE A 582 23.37 -86.68 21.39
N GLY A 583 22.67 -87.31 20.46
CA GLY A 583 22.81 -88.73 20.17
C GLY A 583 22.89 -89.01 18.68
N LYS A 584 23.92 -88.52 17.97
CA LYS A 584 24.49 -89.10 16.72
C LYS A 584 25.62 -88.22 16.14
N GLY A 585 26.79 -88.83 15.88
CA GLY A 585 27.86 -88.32 15.00
C GLY A 585 29.07 -87.68 15.71
N TYR A 586 29.94 -88.46 16.34
CA TYR A 586 31.23 -88.99 15.85
C TYR A 586 32.39 -88.01 15.63
N LYS A 587 33.51 -88.41 16.26
CA LYS A 587 34.92 -87.99 16.13
C LYS A 587 35.42 -87.78 14.69
N GLU A 588 36.28 -86.77 14.52
CA GLU A 588 37.53 -86.73 13.71
C GLU A 588 37.95 -85.25 13.58
N LYS A 589 39.20 -84.80 13.42
CA LYS A 589 40.53 -85.41 13.34
C LYS A 589 41.53 -84.25 13.62
N LEU A 590 42.61 -84.56 14.34
CA LEU A 590 43.75 -83.67 14.49
C LEU A 590 44.44 -83.50 13.13
N THR A 591 44.64 -82.28 12.65
CA THR A 591 45.63 -81.98 11.63
C THR A 591 46.47 -80.79 12.08
N ASN A 592 47.78 -81.04 12.21
CA ASN A 592 48.80 -80.03 12.45
C ASN A 592 48.83 -79.06 11.26
N VAL A 593 48.70 -77.77 11.57
CA VAL A 593 49.28 -76.70 10.76
C VAL A 593 49.88 -75.71 11.75
N GLU A 594 51.20 -75.61 11.74
CA GLU A 594 51.95 -74.61 12.51
C GLU A 594 51.76 -73.20 11.92
N CYS A 595 51.47 -72.29 12.84
CA CYS A 595 51.86 -70.88 12.96
C CYS A 595 51.62 -69.89 11.81
N PHE A 596 50.71 -68.95 12.04
CA PHE A 596 51.06 -67.54 12.26
C PHE A 596 50.23 -67.01 13.45
N GLU A 597 50.87 -66.40 14.44
CA GLU A 597 50.19 -65.77 15.57
C GLU A 597 49.54 -64.46 15.09
N ASP A 598 48.21 -64.46 15.05
CA ASP A 598 47.39 -63.27 14.80
C ASP A 598 47.12 -62.58 16.15
N GLU A 599 47.39 -61.29 16.28
CA GLU A 599 47.26 -60.53 17.54
C GLU A 599 45.83 -60.62 18.14
N ASP A 600 44.80 -60.79 17.31
CA ASP A 600 43.42 -60.96 17.78
C ASP A 600 43.21 -62.27 18.56
N ARG A 601 43.95 -63.33 18.23
CA ARG A 601 43.79 -64.65 18.87
C ARG A 601 44.47 -64.73 20.24
N SER A 602 45.51 -63.92 20.48
CA SER A 602 46.18 -63.83 21.79
C SER A 602 45.31 -63.07 22.80
N ILE A 603 44.68 -61.98 22.35
CA ILE A 603 43.76 -61.15 23.15
C ILE A 603 42.50 -61.94 23.51
N GLU A 604 41.90 -62.69 22.58
CA GLU A 604 40.72 -63.52 22.85
C GLU A 604 41.01 -64.63 23.88
N LYS A 605 42.22 -65.21 23.84
CA LYS A 605 42.65 -66.27 24.78
C LYS A 605 42.89 -65.73 26.19
N GLU A 606 43.49 -64.54 26.32
CA GLU A 606 43.67 -63.84 27.60
C GLU A 606 42.33 -63.40 28.20
N LEU A 607 41.42 -62.89 27.36
CA LEU A 607 40.04 -62.54 27.75
C LEU A 607 39.22 -63.74 28.20
N SER A 608 39.34 -64.88 27.51
CA SER A 608 38.65 -66.12 27.87
C SER A 608 39.09 -66.61 29.26
N ALA A 609 40.37 -66.45 29.62
CA ALA A 609 40.91 -66.84 30.93
C ALA A 609 40.30 -66.05 32.10
N VAL A 610 39.72 -64.87 31.83
CA VAL A 610 39.02 -64.05 32.83
C VAL A 610 37.50 -64.19 32.71
N ILE A 611 36.94 -64.09 31.50
CA ILE A 611 35.49 -64.06 31.26
C ILE A 611 34.85 -65.42 31.60
N GLU A 612 35.45 -66.54 31.19
CA GLU A 612 34.85 -67.87 31.40
C GLU A 612 34.74 -68.21 32.90
N PRO A 613 35.78 -68.05 33.74
CA PRO A 613 35.66 -68.32 35.18
C PRO A 613 34.70 -67.36 35.90
N VAL A 614 34.67 -66.07 35.53
CA VAL A 614 33.72 -65.08 36.07
C VAL A 614 32.29 -65.45 35.70
N PHE A 615 32.04 -65.84 34.44
CA PHE A 615 30.72 -66.24 33.98
C PHE A 615 30.25 -67.54 34.65
N VAL A 616 31.13 -68.54 34.76
CA VAL A 616 30.82 -69.81 35.44
C VAL A 616 30.52 -69.59 36.92
N ALA A 617 31.31 -68.77 37.62
CA ALA A 617 31.05 -68.42 39.01
C ALA A 617 29.73 -67.63 39.15
N ALA A 618 29.41 -66.72 38.22
CA ALA A 618 28.15 -65.97 38.24
C ALA A 618 26.93 -66.88 38.03
N LEU A 619 27.04 -67.89 37.15
CA LEU A 619 26.02 -68.93 37.00
C LEU A 619 25.85 -69.74 38.29
N ALA A 620 26.94 -70.03 39.01
CA ALA A 620 26.87 -70.73 40.28
C ALA A 620 26.13 -69.90 41.34
N SER A 621 26.45 -68.61 41.43
CA SER A 621 25.79 -67.66 42.32
C SER A 621 24.31 -67.49 41.98
N LEU A 622 23.96 -67.42 40.69
CA LEU A 622 22.57 -67.32 40.23
C LEU A 622 21.77 -68.57 40.60
N GLU A 623 22.31 -69.77 40.33
CA GLU A 623 21.63 -71.03 40.66
C GLU A 623 21.41 -71.16 42.18
N GLY A 624 22.40 -70.78 43.00
CA GLY A 624 22.24 -70.72 44.46
C GLY A 624 21.20 -69.69 44.89
N ALA A 625 21.22 -68.48 44.33
CA ALA A 625 20.24 -67.44 44.64
C ALA A 625 18.80 -67.84 44.28
N LEU A 626 18.63 -68.63 43.20
CA LEU A 626 17.33 -69.17 42.80
C LEU A 626 16.82 -70.27 43.75
N GLN A 627 17.72 -71.11 44.27
CA GLN A 627 17.38 -72.11 45.30
C GLN A 627 16.94 -71.45 46.62
N ASP A 628 17.56 -70.32 46.96
CA ASP A 628 17.25 -69.53 48.17
C ASP A 628 16.02 -68.60 48.02
N GLY A 629 15.37 -68.56 46.85
CA GLY A 629 14.25 -67.65 46.56
C GLY A 629 14.63 -66.16 46.44
N LYS A 630 15.93 -65.85 46.29
CA LYS A 630 16.53 -64.50 46.27
C LYS A 630 16.93 -64.02 44.87
N GLY A 631 16.28 -64.51 43.81
CA GLY A 631 16.61 -64.21 42.41
C GLY A 631 16.23 -62.81 41.88
N LYS A 632 15.64 -61.92 42.70
CA LYS A 632 15.10 -60.62 42.25
C LYS A 632 16.17 -59.57 41.91
N GLU A 633 17.41 -59.81 42.30
CA GLU A 633 18.54 -58.90 42.12
C GLU A 633 19.28 -59.12 40.79
N VAL A 634 18.98 -60.22 40.09
CA VAL A 634 19.64 -60.60 38.84
C VAL A 634 18.69 -60.43 37.66
N ALA A 635 19.18 -59.86 36.56
CA ALA A 635 18.47 -59.81 35.28
C ALA A 635 19.38 -60.34 34.15
N LEU A 636 18.77 -61.00 33.18
CA LEU A 636 19.44 -61.49 31.97
C LEU A 636 19.27 -60.46 30.86
N VAL A 637 20.35 -60.15 30.16
CA VAL A 637 20.33 -59.20 29.04
C VAL A 637 20.87 -59.91 27.80
N TYR A 638 20.24 -59.75 26.64
CA TYR A 638 20.79 -60.27 25.40
C TYR A 638 20.58 -59.27 24.26
N PHE A 639 21.51 -59.25 23.30
CA PHE A 639 21.46 -58.31 22.18
C PHE A 639 20.74 -58.93 20.99
N GLN A 640 19.75 -58.19 20.45
CA GLN A 640 19.06 -58.57 19.22
C GLN A 640 20.07 -58.72 18.08
N GLY A 641 20.02 -59.84 17.37
CA GLY A 641 20.95 -60.16 16.29
C GLY A 641 22.19 -60.97 16.71
N LEU A 642 22.58 -60.93 18.00
CA LEU A 642 23.68 -61.75 18.54
C LEU A 642 23.17 -62.99 19.29
N CYS A 643 21.98 -62.94 19.89
CA CYS A 643 21.43 -64.02 20.70
C CYS A 643 19.89 -64.02 20.65
N HIS A 644 19.25 -65.18 20.81
CA HIS A 644 17.79 -65.29 20.90
C HIS A 644 17.34 -65.69 22.30
N SER A 645 16.09 -65.37 22.67
CA SER A 645 15.50 -65.79 23.96
C SER A 645 15.48 -67.32 24.16
N ARG A 646 15.47 -68.09 23.06
CA ARG A 646 15.56 -69.56 23.05
C ARG A 646 16.95 -70.09 23.43
N ASP A 647 17.94 -69.22 23.55
CA ASP A 647 19.28 -69.58 23.98
C ASP A 647 19.47 -69.54 25.50
N ILE A 648 18.51 -68.95 26.22
CA ILE A 648 18.44 -68.95 27.68
C ILE A 648 17.80 -70.28 28.15
N PRO A 649 18.48 -71.06 29.02
CA PRO A 649 17.96 -72.32 29.57
C PRO A 649 16.60 -72.17 30.27
N LYS A 650 15.76 -73.20 30.20
CA LYS A 650 14.42 -73.20 30.84
C LYS A 650 14.51 -72.93 32.35
N ALA A 651 15.61 -73.35 33.00
CA ALA A 651 15.89 -73.13 34.42
C ALA A 651 15.91 -71.65 34.84
N PHE A 652 16.14 -70.72 33.91
CA PHE A 652 16.20 -69.28 34.19
C PHE A 652 14.97 -68.50 33.72
N ARG A 653 13.87 -69.17 33.33
CA ARG A 653 12.61 -68.49 32.94
C ARG A 653 12.00 -67.63 34.05
N GLY A 654 12.31 -67.93 35.32
CA GLY A 654 11.87 -67.13 36.47
C GLY A 654 12.67 -65.84 36.70
N VAL A 655 13.71 -65.58 35.92
CA VAL A 655 14.57 -64.39 36.00
C VAL A 655 14.13 -63.38 34.92
N PRO A 656 14.03 -62.06 35.23
CA PRO A 656 13.75 -61.03 34.24
C PRO A 656 14.75 -61.07 33.08
N HIS A 657 14.28 -60.99 31.84
CA HIS A 657 15.13 -60.96 30.66
C HIS A 657 14.77 -59.80 29.72
N TYR A 658 15.79 -59.10 29.21
CA TYR A 658 15.65 -57.91 28.38
C TYR A 658 16.40 -58.07 27.05
N CYS A 659 15.69 -57.91 25.93
CA CYS A 659 16.23 -57.89 24.58
C CYS A 659 16.66 -56.46 24.20
N LEU A 660 17.95 -56.19 24.10
CA LEU A 660 18.43 -54.86 23.71
C LEU A 660 18.60 -54.75 22.19
N PRO A 661 18.18 -53.63 21.56
CA PRO A 661 17.73 -52.37 22.18
C PRO A 661 16.21 -52.27 22.46
N GLN A 662 15.40 -53.26 22.09
CA GLN A 662 13.93 -53.20 22.15
C GLN A 662 13.38 -52.94 23.57
N ASP A 663 13.86 -53.71 24.54
CA ASP A 663 13.40 -53.68 25.94
C ASP A 663 14.23 -52.71 26.79
N PHE A 664 15.01 -51.82 26.18
CA PHE A 664 15.88 -50.90 26.91
C PHE A 664 15.08 -49.96 27.83
N SER A 665 13.90 -49.51 27.40
CA SER A 665 13.03 -48.68 28.24
C SER A 665 12.57 -49.41 29.50
N ASP A 666 12.26 -50.71 29.38
CA ASP A 666 11.79 -51.53 30.51
C ASP A 666 12.96 -51.87 31.46
N LEU A 667 14.16 -52.09 30.91
CA LEU A 667 15.39 -52.25 31.68
C LEU A 667 15.69 -50.97 32.48
N ILE A 668 15.65 -49.79 31.87
CA ILE A 668 15.90 -48.53 32.59
C ILE A 668 14.83 -48.28 33.65
N GLN A 669 13.58 -48.64 33.40
CA GLN A 669 12.53 -48.55 34.41
C GLN A 669 12.76 -49.48 35.60
N GLU A 670 13.36 -50.66 35.39
CA GLU A 670 13.73 -51.57 36.47
C GLU A 670 14.95 -51.06 37.26
N LEU A 671 15.91 -50.42 36.59
CA LEU A 671 17.15 -49.92 37.19
C LEU A 671 16.99 -48.55 37.87
N ALA A 672 16.05 -47.73 37.40
CA ALA A 672 15.80 -46.38 37.92
C ALA A 672 14.86 -46.42 39.13
N GLU A 673 15.37 -46.08 40.32
CA GLU A 673 14.50 -45.76 41.45
C GLU A 673 13.98 -44.32 41.30
N MET A 674 12.66 -44.18 41.14
CA MET A 674 11.98 -42.90 41.23
C MET A 674 12.26 -42.28 42.61
N ARG A 675 12.87 -41.10 42.63
CA ARG A 675 13.01 -40.27 43.84
C ARG A 675 11.66 -40.23 44.57
N GLY A 676 11.62 -40.79 45.78
CA GLY A 676 10.40 -40.95 46.58
C GLY A 676 9.76 -39.64 47.02
N GLU A 677 8.44 -39.72 47.15
CA GLU A 677 7.54 -38.94 48.02
C GLU A 677 7.68 -37.42 48.05
N MET A 678 6.72 -36.74 47.42
CA MET A 678 6.29 -35.41 47.88
C MET A 678 4.78 -35.40 48.08
N ARG A 679 4.40 -35.16 49.35
CA ARG A 679 3.04 -35.00 49.85
C ARG A 679 2.22 -34.04 48.97
N GLY A 680 0.98 -34.42 48.72
CA GLY A 680 -0.19 -33.54 48.62
C GLY A 680 -0.13 -32.38 47.62
N GLY A 681 -0.81 -32.55 46.48
CA GLY A 681 -1.36 -31.44 45.69
C GLY A 681 -0.64 -31.14 44.37
N GLU A 682 -1.20 -31.66 43.27
CA GLU A 682 -1.22 -31.12 41.89
C GLU A 682 -1.20 -32.25 40.86
N PHE A 683 -2.39 -32.75 40.52
CA PHE A 683 -2.60 -33.85 39.57
C PHE A 683 -2.18 -33.54 38.12
N ARG A 684 -1.69 -32.32 37.83
CA ARG A 684 -1.33 -31.86 36.47
C ARG A 684 0.15 -32.03 36.11
N ARG A 685 1.05 -32.24 37.07
CA ARG A 685 2.50 -32.44 36.83
C ARG A 685 2.89 -33.90 36.58
N SER A 686 2.11 -34.87 37.06
CA SER A 686 2.43 -36.31 36.96
C SER A 686 2.45 -36.87 35.52
N CYS A 687 1.55 -36.40 34.65
CA CYS A 687 1.44 -36.94 33.28
C CYS A 687 2.61 -36.52 32.38
N TRP A 688 3.07 -35.26 32.54
CA TRP A 688 4.20 -34.72 31.78
C TRP A 688 5.53 -35.38 32.16
N HIS A 689 5.75 -35.70 33.43
CA HIS A 689 6.97 -36.41 33.87
C HIS A 689 7.03 -37.85 33.34
N ARG A 690 5.90 -38.56 33.25
CA ARG A 690 5.83 -39.90 32.62
C ARG A 690 6.00 -39.86 31.10
N LEU A 691 5.50 -38.81 30.43
CA LEU A 691 5.70 -38.64 29.00
C LEU A 691 7.17 -38.29 28.69
N LEU A 692 7.77 -37.40 29.49
CA LEU A 692 9.18 -37.04 29.37
C LEU A 692 10.11 -38.23 29.65
N SER A 693 9.84 -39.07 30.65
CA SER A 693 10.65 -40.26 30.91
C SER A 693 10.59 -41.27 29.76
N LYS A 694 9.42 -41.44 29.11
CA LYS A 694 9.25 -42.30 27.94
C LYS A 694 9.93 -41.76 26.69
N VAL A 695 9.89 -40.44 26.48
CA VAL A 695 10.59 -39.80 25.36
C VAL A 695 12.11 -39.91 25.55
N MET A 696 12.60 -39.71 26.77
CA MET A 696 14.03 -39.87 27.09
C MET A 696 14.49 -41.34 26.99
N SER A 697 13.68 -42.32 27.43
CA SER A 697 14.03 -43.74 27.27
C SER A 697 14.04 -44.17 25.81
N MET A 698 13.11 -43.67 24.99
CA MET A 698 13.13 -43.87 23.53
C MET A 698 14.35 -43.22 22.87
N TRP A 699 14.74 -42.02 23.30
CA TRP A 699 15.93 -41.34 22.77
C TRP A 699 17.21 -42.10 23.12
N LEU A 700 17.37 -42.55 24.37
CA LEU A 700 18.52 -43.36 24.79
C LEU A 700 18.53 -44.73 24.10
N ALA A 701 17.38 -45.37 23.92
CA ALA A 701 17.26 -46.61 23.15
C ALA A 701 17.68 -46.39 21.69
N HIS A 702 17.32 -45.25 21.09
CA HIS A 702 17.74 -44.88 19.75
C HIS A 702 19.26 -44.62 19.67
N GLN A 703 19.84 -43.91 20.64
CA GLN A 703 21.28 -43.68 20.72
C GLN A 703 22.07 -44.99 20.91
N LEU A 704 21.57 -45.90 21.77
CA LEU A 704 22.12 -47.24 21.93
C LEU A 704 22.03 -48.03 20.62
N THR A 705 20.89 -47.94 19.92
CA THR A 705 20.69 -48.58 18.61
C THR A 705 21.68 -48.06 17.58
N GLN A 706 21.89 -46.74 17.50
CA GLN A 706 22.85 -46.14 16.58
C GLN A 706 24.28 -46.61 16.85
N ARG A 707 24.72 -46.64 18.12
CA ARG A 707 26.06 -47.10 18.51
C ARG A 707 26.26 -48.61 18.32
N LEU A 708 25.20 -49.41 18.49
CA LEU A 708 25.25 -50.85 18.20
C LEU A 708 25.22 -51.11 16.68
N GLN A 709 24.46 -50.34 15.89
CA GLN A 709 24.42 -50.45 14.42
C GLN A 709 25.77 -50.14 13.77
N THR A 710 26.57 -49.21 14.32
CA THR A 710 27.95 -48.99 13.84
C THR A 710 28.88 -50.19 14.08
N LEU A 711 28.53 -51.08 15.00
CA LEU A 711 29.29 -52.30 15.32
C LEU A 711 28.76 -53.55 14.59
N PHE A 712 27.51 -53.50 14.11
CA PHE A 712 26.83 -54.57 13.39
C PHE A 712 26.25 -54.04 12.07
N PRO A 713 27.05 -53.91 11.01
CA PRO A 713 26.49 -53.68 9.69
C PRO A 713 25.58 -54.87 9.36
N HIS A 714 24.30 -54.57 9.10
CA HIS A 714 23.32 -55.59 8.71
C HIS A 714 23.86 -56.39 7.51
N SER A 715 24.03 -57.70 7.70
CA SER A 715 24.12 -58.67 6.61
C SER A 715 22.74 -58.91 6.01
#